data_AF-A0A3A9K633-F1
#
_entry.id   AF-A0A3A9K633-F1
#
_cell.length_a   1.000
_cell.length_b   1.000
_cell.length_c   1.000
_cell.angle_alpha   90.00
_cell.angle_beta   90.00
_cell.angle_gamma   90.00
#
_symmetry.space_group_name_H-M   'P 1'
#
loop_
_entity.id
_entity.type
_entity.pdbx_description
1 polymer ?
#
loop_
_entity_poly.entity_id
_entity_poly.type
_entity_poly.pdbx_seq_one_letter_code
_entity_poly.pdbx_strand_id
1 'polypeptide(L)'
;MKQLLTLVFLSFLITLTPSFVFANDSNDEIKEIEVESNESSDDISEENQEETTVESSTNLEEASDNEADETIVVEEENAESNSEIPVVEEETTEPTYEEWLSVVESEESYVDRLTLFNESYDEWQEEETFLTDFYNTLVASMELASEKHLESDFPEAITYYEAILASKEVPEDLIEEASWKKEFAEEEQAYPIADEMYETANAARTASAKLAAFTEGYNVFSEDERFTEGVHYSAQNLFNWAVTQEEKGNVETAMDRYETILNTPTLPEGLEQSIQERLEALEKEPSSPEVTNNSVTIQQRSADVIYTEATNERTASGKLQLYTEGLNAYPKDSRFITGVESSAQSLLSWARGKHQAGDFATAKDRYETILATSGISPLLNETTKKHLAYANDKKSIPSANTLLDEANKQTKASALFTHFHSALTWYPTDSRFQKGLNTAAKNLLSWAESQHDQGKFDTAKSRYQMIIDTPSVSSDITENATSLMAAAEAGKRSADAIYQSAVKEYRASHKLALFSDGYTFYPNDTRFRDGVHQSAASLLTWAIGKHNLADYETAIDRYEAILAAPTLSSAVESETKTKLANAEQGKRPADVIYEAAQNIRTATGLFEAYQEGYAFYPNDSRFKTGLASSSQTLLDLAKRYHQQGDYNAAKSRYKVLLETNGVPKSIQDLTKIQQNFADSNQRIPTLASYTKYAQEQTTASGILTAYLEGYLLYDGDSEMAKGLKNATRNLLNWASSQHQNGRYDTALDRYETILGLPVLDSDLVTETEIKKSYADKGLTLPSANKIYTDASSQSSASHQLSGFIEGYTLYPTDKRFHEGINSGAQSLLNWASRQQADGNFETAIDRYKTILAAPLVNYAIINETEFRLASAENGEKVPSADSLYNQAKKETTLSGILEKFTNGYLLYPNDQRFIGGVNAAAQNLLTWATTQHNEGRFSVAQARYETIMSTPGIDAFIEKQASIQLDYASKKQALPDRIQIGTINVNSTLNVRTGPSGSYSILGTLPDGALVNVVSQHSSGWFQINFNGKTAYVSGNYVDLVSIATVPNSGPLSGRTIVLDAGHGGPDPGAQAGGMEEKELILDITLRAQKLLEEAGATVIMVRSTDVFYELRERSAIANASGADVFVSIHANAYNGTANGTETFYHTRFEAALSKKLAHALQDATIAKLGTNYRRVAEGNFHVIRETKIPSALLEVGFMDHTGDAAKLRQSSYRQRSAEGILNGLVNYFN
;
A
#
# COMPACT_ATOMS: atom_id res chain seq x y z
N MET A 1 -23.64 -18.57 -51.35
CA MET A 1 -24.12 -17.40 -52.13
C MET A 1 -23.09 -16.30 -51.93
N LYS A 2 -22.10 -16.10 -52.82
CA LYS A 2 -22.18 -15.44 -54.14
C LYS A 2 -22.90 -14.08 -54.10
N GLN A 3 -22.09 -13.02 -54.16
CA GLN A 3 -22.23 -11.74 -54.89
C GLN A 3 -23.64 -11.35 -55.39
N LEU A 4 -24.05 -10.09 -55.15
CA LEU A 4 -24.74 -9.19 -56.12
C LEU A 4 -24.90 -7.78 -55.47
N LEU A 5 -24.14 -6.78 -55.96
CA LEU A 5 -24.54 -5.58 -56.75
C LEU A 5 -25.18 -4.41 -55.94
N THR A 6 -24.60 -3.20 -55.75
CA THR A 6 -24.20 -2.06 -56.64
C THR A 6 -25.34 -1.04 -57.00
N LEU A 7 -25.00 0.27 -56.88
CA LEU A 7 -25.54 1.54 -57.47
C LEU A 7 -26.65 2.35 -56.75
N VAL A 8 -26.77 3.70 -56.76
CA VAL A 8 -26.00 4.97 -57.10
C VAL A 8 -26.94 6.16 -56.69
N PHE A 9 -26.50 7.33 -56.17
CA PHE A 9 -26.41 8.71 -56.79
C PHE A 9 -26.10 9.72 -55.63
N LEU A 10 -25.00 10.47 -55.53
CA LEU A 10 -24.43 11.64 -56.26
C LEU A 10 -24.93 13.04 -55.81
N SER A 11 -23.97 13.90 -55.41
CA SER A 11 -23.83 15.39 -55.58
C SER A 11 -23.35 16.04 -54.26
N PHE A 12 -22.28 16.85 -54.14
CA PHE A 12 -21.61 17.76 -55.08
C PHE A 12 -20.12 17.98 -54.69
N LEU A 13 -19.33 18.51 -55.63
CA LEU A 13 -17.86 18.42 -55.79
C LEU A 13 -17.13 19.78 -55.55
N ILE A 14 -15.77 19.73 -55.41
CA ILE A 14 -14.72 20.70 -55.86
C ILE A 14 -14.27 21.84 -54.92
N THR A 15 -12.97 22.21 -54.72
CA THR A 15 -11.59 21.72 -55.04
C THR A 15 -10.58 22.66 -54.33
N LEU A 16 -9.37 22.19 -53.99
CA LEU A 16 -8.07 22.69 -54.52
C LEU A 16 -6.87 22.15 -53.71
N THR A 17 -6.03 21.34 -54.37
CA THR A 17 -4.60 21.15 -54.09
C THR A 17 -3.79 21.81 -55.21
N PRO A 18 -2.50 22.11 -54.97
CA PRO A 18 -1.45 21.60 -55.88
C PRO A 18 -0.22 21.10 -55.06
N SER A 19 0.37 19.91 -55.25
CA SER A 19 1.08 19.27 -56.38
C SER A 19 2.60 19.27 -56.18
N PHE A 20 3.20 18.12 -56.57
CA PHE A 20 4.61 17.81 -56.92
C PHE A 20 5.54 17.19 -55.82
N VAL A 21 6.36 16.13 -56.04
CA VAL A 21 6.50 15.06 -57.07
C VAL A 21 7.76 14.20 -56.75
N PHE A 22 7.69 12.86 -56.97
CA PHE A 22 8.74 11.81 -57.19
C PHE A 22 9.88 11.61 -56.13
N ALA A 23 10.41 10.42 -55.83
CA ALA A 23 10.64 9.17 -56.58
C ALA A 23 10.60 7.92 -55.63
N ASN A 24 10.07 6.75 -56.04
CA ASN A 24 10.79 5.57 -56.63
C ASN A 24 12.12 5.26 -55.92
N ASP A 25 12.42 4.08 -55.40
CA ASP A 25 12.29 2.68 -55.82
C ASP A 25 12.56 1.84 -54.54
N SER A 26 12.21 0.58 -54.31
CA SER A 26 11.73 -0.55 -55.12
C SER A 26 11.58 -1.73 -54.16
N ASN A 27 10.58 -2.58 -54.44
CA ASN A 27 10.57 -4.05 -54.31
C ASN A 27 10.85 -4.68 -52.94
N ASP A 28 10.20 -5.74 -52.51
CA ASP A 28 9.18 -6.65 -53.04
C ASP A 28 8.76 -7.47 -51.80
N GLU A 29 7.47 -7.74 -51.60
CA GLU A 29 6.88 -9.09 -51.74
C GLU A 29 7.56 -10.19 -50.89
N ILE A 30 6.90 -11.10 -50.16
CA ILE A 30 5.54 -11.63 -50.11
C ILE A 30 5.56 -12.76 -49.04
N LYS A 31 4.36 -13.18 -48.58
CA LYS A 31 3.97 -14.44 -47.90
C LYS A 31 4.13 -14.49 -46.38
N GLU A 32 3.05 -14.57 -45.60
CA GLU A 32 1.98 -15.60 -45.46
C GLU A 32 2.39 -16.90 -44.75
N ILE A 33 1.83 -17.04 -43.52
CA ILE A 33 1.07 -18.17 -42.94
C ILE A 33 1.82 -19.43 -42.43
N GLU A 34 1.22 -20.00 -41.37
CA GLU A 34 1.35 -21.34 -40.72
C GLU A 34 2.15 -21.28 -39.39
N VAL A 35 1.60 -21.49 -38.19
CA VAL A 35 0.67 -22.48 -37.59
C VAL A 35 1.18 -23.92 -37.64
N GLU A 36 1.20 -24.53 -36.44
CA GLU A 36 1.27 -25.96 -36.07
C GLU A 36 2.62 -26.60 -35.67
N SER A 37 2.77 -26.75 -34.33
CA SER A 37 2.91 -28.00 -33.54
C SER A 37 3.97 -29.08 -33.82
N ASN A 38 4.54 -29.51 -32.68
CA ASN A 38 4.85 -30.88 -32.21
C ASN A 38 6.24 -31.52 -32.38
N GLU A 39 6.77 -31.93 -31.21
CA GLU A 39 7.41 -33.23 -30.83
C GLU A 39 8.62 -33.72 -31.65
N SER A 40 9.64 -34.43 -31.17
CA SER A 40 10.09 -35.15 -29.96
C SER A 40 11.59 -35.49 -30.27
N SER A 41 12.52 -35.96 -29.42
CA SER A 41 12.50 -37.08 -28.47
C SER A 41 13.89 -37.17 -27.77
N ASP A 42 13.91 -37.59 -26.49
CA ASP A 42 14.71 -38.70 -25.89
C ASP A 42 15.85 -38.14 -24.99
N ASP A 43 16.17 -38.58 -23.76
CA ASP A 43 15.78 -39.76 -22.95
C ASP A 43 16.28 -39.59 -21.47
N ILE A 44 15.60 -40.27 -20.53
CA ILE A 44 16.05 -40.85 -19.24
C ILE A 44 16.08 -40.06 -17.89
N SER A 45 15.29 -40.65 -16.96
CA SER A 45 15.35 -40.83 -15.47
C SER A 45 14.76 -39.79 -14.49
N GLU A 46 13.49 -40.06 -14.11
CA GLU A 46 12.91 -40.33 -12.76
C GLU A 46 13.71 -39.94 -11.49
N GLU A 47 13.15 -39.59 -10.34
CA GLU A 47 11.83 -39.11 -9.82
C GLU A 47 12.05 -38.94 -8.30
N ASN A 48 11.60 -37.85 -7.68
CA ASN A 48 10.89 -37.81 -6.38
C ASN A 48 10.75 -36.40 -5.77
N GLN A 49 9.53 -36.16 -5.31
CA GLN A 49 9.03 -35.11 -4.42
C GLN A 49 9.67 -35.28 -3.02
N GLU A 50 9.65 -34.35 -2.07
CA GLU A 50 8.48 -33.86 -1.30
C GLU A 50 8.96 -32.86 -0.21
N GLU A 51 8.05 -31.98 0.21
CA GLU A 51 7.80 -31.42 1.55
C GLU A 51 8.92 -31.23 2.60
N THR A 52 8.90 -30.07 3.27
CA THR A 52 9.35 -29.97 4.67
C THR A 52 8.39 -29.15 5.53
N THR A 53 7.71 -29.86 6.42
CA THR A 53 7.01 -29.38 7.62
C THR A 53 7.97 -29.19 8.80
N VAL A 54 7.68 -28.17 9.61
CA VAL A 54 7.62 -28.07 11.09
C VAL A 54 8.20 -29.22 11.95
N GLU A 55 8.95 -28.81 12.98
CA GLU A 55 8.89 -29.22 14.41
C GLU A 55 10.19 -29.63 15.14
N SER A 56 10.53 -28.79 16.14
CA SER A 56 10.97 -29.01 17.52
C SER A 56 11.96 -30.12 18.00
N SER A 57 12.87 -29.62 18.87
CA SER A 57 13.34 -30.19 20.14
C SER A 57 14.48 -31.24 20.17
N THR A 58 15.58 -30.89 20.87
CA THR A 58 16.05 -31.59 22.09
C THR A 58 17.10 -30.75 22.87
N ASN A 59 16.74 -30.38 24.09
CA ASN A 59 17.49 -30.35 25.37
C ASN A 59 18.69 -31.35 25.49
N LEU A 60 19.69 -31.29 26.38
CA LEU A 60 19.94 -30.72 27.73
C LEU A 60 21.43 -30.99 28.11
N GLU A 61 22.02 -30.17 29.00
CA GLU A 61 22.92 -30.53 30.15
C GLU A 61 23.39 -29.21 30.81
N GLU A 62 22.72 -28.73 31.87
CA GLU A 62 22.90 -29.00 33.32
C GLU A 62 24.24 -28.58 33.96
N ALA A 63 24.18 -27.57 34.82
CA ALA A 63 24.73 -27.60 36.18
C ALA A 63 24.04 -26.53 37.05
N SER A 64 23.33 -27.00 38.09
CA SER A 64 22.60 -26.25 39.10
C SER A 64 23.47 -25.94 40.34
N ASP A 65 23.09 -24.94 41.13
CA ASP A 65 22.59 -25.11 42.52
C ASP A 65 22.68 -23.82 43.37
N ASN A 66 21.50 -23.44 43.86
CA ASN A 66 21.11 -23.16 45.25
C ASN A 66 21.14 -21.79 45.96
N GLU A 67 19.96 -21.57 46.57
CA GLU A 67 19.61 -20.95 47.86
C GLU A 67 19.55 -19.42 47.97
N ALA A 68 18.64 -18.78 48.72
CA ALA A 68 17.34 -19.10 49.33
C ALA A 68 16.85 -17.79 50.02
N ASP A 69 15.55 -17.53 49.95
CA ASP A 69 14.63 -17.09 51.02
C ASP A 69 15.04 -15.97 52.02
N GLU A 70 14.26 -14.88 52.09
CA GLU A 70 13.29 -14.64 53.18
C GLU A 70 12.72 -13.19 53.17
N THR A 71 11.42 -13.17 53.39
CA THR A 71 10.44 -12.09 53.66
C THR A 71 10.82 -11.02 54.71
N ILE A 72 10.15 -9.84 54.66
CA ILE A 72 9.29 -9.28 55.74
C ILE A 72 8.64 -7.94 55.30
N VAL A 73 7.33 -7.87 55.55
CA VAL A 73 6.37 -6.75 55.43
C VAL A 73 6.62 -5.74 56.58
N VAL A 74 6.26 -4.45 56.51
CA VAL A 74 5.11 -3.83 57.21
C VAL A 74 5.33 -2.30 57.36
N GLU A 75 4.27 -1.54 57.02
CA GLU A 75 3.76 -0.22 57.51
C GLU A 75 4.42 1.14 57.17
N GLU A 76 3.62 1.92 56.42
CA GLU A 76 3.01 3.23 56.78
C GLU A 76 3.74 4.16 57.77
N GLU A 77 4.04 5.40 57.34
CA GLU A 77 3.28 6.61 57.72
C GLU A 77 3.88 7.90 57.13
N ASN A 78 2.99 8.68 56.51
CA ASN A 78 2.91 10.15 56.44
C ASN A 78 4.07 11.02 56.96
N ALA A 79 4.55 11.94 56.11
CA ALA A 79 4.33 13.39 56.30
C ALA A 79 5.02 14.20 55.20
N GLU A 80 4.20 14.79 54.33
CA GLU A 80 4.56 15.93 53.49
C GLU A 80 4.89 17.17 54.35
N SER A 81 6.00 17.87 54.05
CA SER A 81 5.97 19.33 53.94
C SER A 81 7.18 19.89 53.18
N ASN A 82 6.90 20.46 52.01
CA ASN A 82 7.48 21.65 51.40
C ASN A 82 9.00 21.92 51.46
N SER A 83 9.62 21.88 50.28
CA SER A 83 10.48 22.98 49.82
C SER A 83 10.48 23.06 48.29
N GLU A 84 9.99 24.20 47.79
CA GLU A 84 9.95 24.64 46.40
C GLU A 84 11.31 24.47 45.68
N ILE A 85 11.29 23.87 44.49
CA ILE A 85 12.37 23.88 43.50
C ILE A 85 11.73 24.24 42.14
N PRO A 86 12.35 25.11 41.33
CA PRO A 86 11.69 25.77 40.22
C PRO A 86 11.54 24.87 38.99
N VAL A 87 10.41 25.05 38.32
CA VAL A 87 10.02 24.45 37.04
C VAL A 87 11.02 24.84 35.95
N VAL A 88 11.65 23.83 35.33
CA VAL A 88 12.26 23.93 34.01
C VAL A 88 11.16 23.48 33.04
N GLU A 89 10.66 24.41 32.22
CA GLU A 89 9.81 24.07 31.07
C GLU A 89 10.70 23.33 30.06
N GLU A 90 10.64 22.00 30.06
CA GLU A 90 10.95 21.22 28.88
C GLU A 90 9.82 21.47 27.87
N GLU A 91 10.16 22.10 26.74
CA GLU A 91 9.31 22.16 25.56
C GLU A 91 9.24 20.74 24.98
N THR A 92 8.36 19.91 25.54
CA THR A 92 7.92 18.66 24.90
C THR A 92 7.10 19.07 23.69
N THR A 93 7.64 18.86 22.49
CA THR A 93 6.83 18.98 21.27
C THR A 93 5.68 17.98 21.40
N GLU A 94 4.44 18.47 21.40
CA GLU A 94 3.25 17.61 21.38
C GLU A 94 3.33 16.67 20.17
N PRO A 95 3.06 15.37 20.35
CA PRO A 95 3.15 14.39 19.26
C PRO A 95 2.18 14.75 18.15
N THR A 96 2.57 14.53 16.89
CA THR A 96 1.63 14.69 15.77
C THR A 96 0.53 13.64 15.83
N TYR A 97 -0.64 13.92 15.22
CA TYR A 97 -1.74 12.96 15.14
C TYR A 97 -1.30 11.61 14.54
N GLU A 98 -0.40 11.63 13.54
CA GLU A 98 0.15 10.41 12.91
C GLU A 98 1.05 9.61 13.86
N GLU A 99 1.86 10.29 14.69
CA GLU A 99 2.68 9.64 15.72
C GLU A 99 1.81 9.08 16.86
N TRP A 100 0.79 9.82 17.29
CA TRP A 100 -0.19 9.36 18.27
C TRP A 100 -0.98 8.16 17.76
N LEU A 101 -1.48 8.19 16.52
CA LEU A 101 -2.23 7.09 15.92
C LEU A 101 -1.34 5.84 15.79
N SER A 102 -0.05 6.00 15.52
CA SER A 102 0.89 4.86 15.49
C SER A 102 1.05 4.17 16.85
N VAL A 103 0.92 4.92 17.96
CA VAL A 103 0.90 4.36 19.32
C VAL A 103 -0.39 3.58 19.52
N VAL A 104 -1.54 4.15 19.14
CA VAL A 104 -2.85 3.47 19.22
C VAL A 104 -2.87 2.18 18.40
N GLU A 105 -2.36 2.20 17.16
CA GLU A 105 -2.32 1.02 16.29
C GLU A 105 -1.37 -0.08 16.80
N SER A 106 -0.38 0.29 17.62
CA SER A 106 0.58 -0.65 18.22
C SER A 106 0.01 -1.44 19.41
N GLU A 107 -1.11 -1.00 20.00
CA GLU A 107 -1.76 -1.72 21.09
C GLU A 107 -2.47 -2.97 20.57
N GLU A 108 -2.21 -4.14 21.16
CA GLU A 108 -2.83 -5.41 20.71
C GLU A 108 -4.31 -5.52 21.12
N SER A 109 -4.71 -4.82 22.17
CA SER A 109 -6.05 -4.86 22.78
C SER A 109 -6.93 -3.75 22.24
N TYR A 110 -8.07 -4.10 21.66
CA TYR A 110 -9.03 -3.10 21.18
C TYR A 110 -9.67 -2.30 22.33
N VAL A 111 -9.69 -2.82 23.57
CA VAL A 111 -10.14 -2.06 24.75
C VAL A 111 -9.17 -0.93 25.08
N ASP A 112 -7.87 -1.20 24.97
CA ASP A 112 -6.82 -0.19 25.22
C ASP A 112 -6.79 0.86 24.11
N ARG A 113 -7.02 0.44 22.85
CA ARG A 113 -7.23 1.37 21.73
C ARG A 113 -8.41 2.32 21.98
N LEU A 114 -9.57 1.78 22.34
CA LEU A 114 -10.75 2.60 22.67
C LEU A 114 -10.48 3.55 23.84
N THR A 115 -9.71 3.10 24.84
CA THR A 115 -9.31 3.95 25.98
C THR A 115 -8.47 5.14 25.50
N LEU A 116 -7.45 4.90 24.68
CA LEU A 116 -6.61 5.96 24.12
C LEU A 116 -7.40 6.95 23.25
N PHE A 117 -8.32 6.45 22.42
CA PHE A 117 -9.22 7.29 21.64
C PHE A 117 -10.13 8.15 22.53
N ASN A 118 -10.66 7.60 23.63
CA ASN A 118 -11.52 8.35 24.56
C ASN A 118 -10.77 9.42 25.35
N GLU A 119 -9.55 9.13 25.80
CA GLU A 119 -8.68 10.06 26.52
C GLU A 119 -8.26 11.24 25.64
N SER A 120 -8.02 10.96 24.36
CA SER A 120 -7.52 11.95 23.40
C SER A 120 -8.62 12.54 22.51
N TYR A 121 -9.89 12.22 22.80
CA TYR A 121 -11.05 12.63 21.99
C TYR A 121 -11.16 14.14 21.87
N ASP A 122 -11.00 14.86 22.98
CA ASP A 122 -11.19 16.31 22.98
C ASP A 122 -10.02 17.05 22.28
N GLU A 123 -8.88 16.38 22.14
CA GLU A 123 -7.64 16.87 21.52
C GLU A 123 -7.65 16.70 19.99
N TRP A 124 -8.13 15.55 19.49
CA TRP A 124 -7.99 15.17 18.08
C TRP A 124 -9.30 15.11 17.29
N GLN A 125 -10.47 15.32 17.90
CA GLN A 125 -11.78 15.27 17.19
C GLN A 125 -11.92 16.22 15.98
N GLU A 126 -11.10 17.27 15.88
CA GLU A 126 -11.09 18.19 14.73
C GLU A 126 -10.21 17.71 13.56
N GLU A 127 -9.41 16.66 13.73
CA GLU A 127 -8.62 16.04 12.66
C GLU A 127 -9.50 15.25 11.69
N GLU A 128 -9.21 15.36 10.39
CA GLU A 128 -10.12 14.92 9.30
C GLU A 128 -10.48 13.42 9.37
N THR A 129 -9.58 12.57 9.88
CA THR A 129 -9.78 11.11 9.94
C THR A 129 -10.07 10.56 11.34
N PHE A 130 -9.88 11.34 12.41
CA PHE A 130 -9.99 10.85 13.80
C PHE A 130 -11.31 10.14 14.09
N LEU A 131 -12.44 10.76 13.73
CA LEU A 131 -13.76 10.17 13.94
C LEU A 131 -13.98 8.90 13.12
N THR A 132 -13.32 8.78 11.97
CA THR A 132 -13.37 7.58 11.12
C THR A 132 -12.56 6.45 11.76
N ASP A 133 -11.35 6.72 12.22
CA ASP A 133 -10.47 5.73 12.85
C ASP A 133 -11.03 5.25 14.19
N PHE A 134 -11.64 6.16 14.95
CA PHE A 134 -12.37 5.85 16.17
C PHE A 134 -13.61 4.98 15.90
N TYR A 135 -14.42 5.33 14.90
CA TYR A 135 -15.59 4.53 14.52
C TYR A 135 -15.20 3.12 14.04
N ASN A 136 -14.14 3.00 13.24
CA ASN A 136 -13.64 1.69 12.80
C ASN A 136 -13.19 0.82 13.99
N THR A 137 -12.58 1.44 15.00
CA THR A 137 -12.16 0.74 16.23
C THR A 137 -13.37 0.26 17.04
N LEU A 138 -14.44 1.08 17.16
CA LEU A 138 -15.69 0.69 17.81
C LEU A 138 -16.36 -0.52 17.12
N VAL A 139 -16.40 -0.53 15.78
CA VAL A 139 -16.97 -1.64 15.01
C VAL A 139 -16.14 -2.92 15.18
N ALA A 140 -14.81 -2.83 15.08
CA ALA A 140 -13.93 -3.98 15.30
C ALA A 140 -14.04 -4.55 16.72
N SER A 141 -14.19 -3.69 17.74
CA SER A 141 -14.49 -4.13 19.11
C SER A 141 -15.83 -4.84 19.21
N MET A 142 -16.88 -4.38 18.51
CA MET A 142 -18.20 -5.02 18.50
C MET A 142 -18.17 -6.41 17.85
N GLU A 143 -17.43 -6.55 16.75
CA GLU A 143 -17.22 -7.84 16.08
C GLU A 143 -16.51 -8.84 17.01
N LEU A 144 -15.43 -8.39 17.67
CA LEU A 144 -14.67 -9.22 18.59
C LEU A 144 -15.49 -9.58 19.84
N ALA A 145 -16.27 -8.64 20.38
CA ALA A 145 -17.21 -8.90 21.47
C ALA A 145 -18.22 -9.99 21.09
N SER A 146 -18.77 -9.89 19.87
CA SER A 146 -19.73 -10.84 19.33
C SER A 146 -19.11 -12.22 19.09
N GLU A 147 -17.85 -12.28 18.64
CA GLU A 147 -17.08 -13.53 18.48
C GLU A 147 -16.85 -14.20 19.83
N LYS A 148 -16.34 -13.46 20.83
CA LYS A 148 -16.09 -13.99 22.18
C LYS A 148 -17.35 -14.49 22.85
N HIS A 149 -18.46 -13.82 22.64
CA HIS A 149 -19.77 -14.28 23.10
C HIS A 149 -20.14 -15.63 22.48
N LEU A 150 -19.95 -15.80 21.16
CA LEU A 150 -20.25 -17.05 20.46
C LEU A 150 -19.30 -18.19 20.86
N GLU A 151 -18.04 -17.88 21.21
CA GLU A 151 -17.09 -18.81 21.80
C GLU A 151 -17.44 -19.21 23.25
N SER A 152 -18.50 -18.62 23.82
CA SER A 152 -18.90 -18.73 25.24
C SER A 152 -17.86 -18.17 26.21
N ASP A 153 -17.00 -17.27 25.75
CA ASP A 153 -16.10 -16.46 26.59
C ASP A 153 -16.82 -15.17 27.02
N PHE A 154 -17.86 -15.35 27.83
CA PHE A 154 -18.72 -14.25 28.30
C PHE A 154 -17.96 -13.16 29.08
N PRO A 155 -16.99 -13.47 29.96
CA PRO A 155 -16.22 -12.43 30.65
C PRO A 155 -15.46 -11.51 29.70
N GLU A 156 -14.84 -12.07 28.64
CA GLU A 156 -14.12 -11.28 27.65
C GLU A 156 -15.09 -10.50 26.75
N ALA A 157 -16.22 -11.09 26.35
CA ALA A 157 -17.27 -10.41 25.60
C ALA A 157 -17.86 -9.20 26.37
N ILE A 158 -18.17 -9.37 27.67
CA ILE A 158 -18.65 -8.29 28.55
C ILE A 158 -17.64 -7.15 28.59
N THR A 159 -16.34 -7.46 28.68
CA THR A 159 -15.27 -6.46 28.72
C THR A 159 -15.29 -5.58 27.48
N TYR A 160 -15.45 -6.16 26.29
CA TYR A 160 -15.57 -5.39 25.05
C TYR A 160 -16.88 -4.61 24.95
N TYR A 161 -18.02 -5.19 25.33
CA TYR A 161 -19.30 -4.46 25.33
C TYR A 161 -19.27 -3.26 26.30
N GLU A 162 -18.65 -3.41 27.46
CA GLU A 162 -18.48 -2.31 28.42
C GLU A 162 -17.54 -1.22 27.89
N ALA A 163 -16.44 -1.59 27.23
CA ALA A 163 -15.53 -0.63 26.61
C ALA A 163 -16.20 0.20 25.50
N ILE A 164 -17.05 -0.45 24.69
CA ILE A 164 -17.86 0.22 23.66
C ILE A 164 -18.86 1.18 24.33
N LEU A 165 -19.63 0.72 25.31
CA LEU A 165 -20.65 1.53 26.00
C LEU A 165 -20.06 2.70 26.80
N ALA A 166 -18.80 2.58 27.25
CA ALA A 166 -18.08 3.64 27.96
C ALA A 166 -17.44 4.68 27.04
N SER A 167 -17.45 4.46 25.72
CA SER A 167 -16.80 5.33 24.76
C SER A 167 -17.62 6.61 24.47
N LYS A 168 -16.93 7.70 24.10
CA LYS A 168 -17.55 8.99 23.74
C LYS A 168 -18.23 8.90 22.36
N GLU A 169 -19.36 9.58 22.17
CA GLU A 169 -20.03 9.76 20.85
C GLU A 169 -20.25 8.44 20.07
N VAL A 170 -20.62 7.36 20.78
CA VAL A 170 -20.94 6.07 20.18
C VAL A 170 -22.28 6.16 19.42
N PRO A 171 -22.35 5.68 18.18
CA PRO A 171 -23.59 5.62 17.42
C PRO A 171 -24.70 4.86 18.16
N GLU A 172 -25.93 5.36 18.06
CA GLU A 172 -27.09 4.88 18.83
C GLU A 172 -27.40 3.40 18.56
N ASP A 173 -27.17 2.93 17.33
CA ASP A 173 -27.30 1.54 16.91
C ASP A 173 -26.28 0.62 17.61
N LEU A 174 -25.01 1.05 17.73
CA LEU A 174 -23.97 0.29 18.45
C LEU A 174 -24.22 0.28 19.96
N ILE A 175 -24.79 1.35 20.54
CA ILE A 175 -25.18 1.41 21.95
C ILE A 175 -26.30 0.40 22.21
N GLU A 176 -27.34 0.41 21.39
CA GLU A 176 -28.45 -0.53 21.52
C GLU A 176 -27.94 -1.97 21.40
N GLU A 177 -27.14 -2.26 20.36
CA GLU A 177 -26.59 -3.59 20.11
C GLU A 177 -25.69 -4.11 21.24
N ALA A 178 -24.76 -3.29 21.72
CA ALA A 178 -23.88 -3.66 22.82
C ALA A 178 -24.66 -3.89 24.11
N SER A 179 -25.67 -3.06 24.38
CA SER A 179 -26.44 -3.11 25.63
C SER A 179 -27.22 -4.41 25.77
N TRP A 180 -27.96 -4.81 24.74
CA TRP A 180 -28.76 -6.03 24.83
C TRP A 180 -27.89 -7.29 24.75
N LYS A 181 -26.82 -7.31 23.92
CA LYS A 181 -25.89 -8.45 23.87
C LYS A 181 -25.14 -8.64 25.19
N LYS A 182 -24.76 -7.54 25.85
CA LYS A 182 -24.14 -7.58 27.19
C LYS A 182 -25.06 -8.23 28.23
N GLU A 183 -26.36 -7.94 28.22
CA GLU A 183 -27.34 -8.54 29.13
C GLU A 183 -27.36 -10.08 29.02
N PHE A 184 -27.30 -10.62 27.79
CA PHE A 184 -27.17 -12.07 27.57
C PHE A 184 -25.83 -12.62 28.06
N ALA A 185 -24.73 -11.88 27.88
CA ALA A 185 -23.42 -12.31 28.34
C ALA A 185 -23.33 -12.35 29.87
N GLU A 186 -23.94 -11.38 30.56
CA GLU A 186 -24.05 -11.33 32.03
C GLU A 186 -24.87 -12.49 32.59
N GLU A 187 -25.81 -13.02 31.81
CA GLU A 187 -26.59 -14.22 32.14
C GLU A 187 -25.90 -15.54 31.71
N GLU A 188 -24.67 -15.48 31.19
CA GLU A 188 -23.93 -16.62 30.61
C GLU A 188 -24.72 -17.36 29.51
N GLN A 189 -25.52 -16.63 28.74
CA GLN A 189 -26.36 -17.15 27.67
C GLN A 189 -25.85 -16.70 26.31
N ALA A 190 -25.92 -17.59 25.32
CA ALA A 190 -25.78 -17.16 23.92
C ALA A 190 -26.94 -16.22 23.57
N TYR A 191 -26.63 -15.08 22.95
CA TYR A 191 -27.68 -14.21 22.44
C TYR A 191 -28.39 -14.88 21.25
N PRO A 192 -29.69 -14.62 21.06
CA PRO A 192 -30.44 -15.19 19.95
C PRO A 192 -29.85 -14.77 18.59
N ILE A 193 -29.79 -15.71 17.64
CA ILE A 193 -29.35 -15.45 16.26
C ILE A 193 -30.58 -15.45 15.35
N ALA A 194 -30.75 -14.40 14.56
CA ALA A 194 -31.93 -14.20 13.71
C ALA A 194 -32.24 -15.41 12.83
N ASP A 195 -31.24 -16.02 12.19
CA ASP A 195 -31.43 -17.19 11.33
C ASP A 195 -31.90 -18.43 12.11
N GLU A 196 -31.39 -18.66 13.32
CA GLU A 196 -31.78 -19.81 14.15
C GLU A 196 -33.19 -19.65 14.73
N MET A 197 -33.54 -18.45 15.18
CA MET A 197 -34.90 -18.14 15.63
C MET A 197 -35.90 -18.21 14.48
N TYR A 198 -35.53 -17.74 13.29
CA TYR A 198 -36.36 -17.80 12.09
C TYR A 198 -36.61 -19.25 11.64
N GLU A 199 -35.57 -20.10 11.64
CA GLU A 199 -35.70 -21.54 11.35
C GLU A 199 -36.55 -22.26 12.41
N THR A 200 -36.37 -21.92 13.69
CA THR A 200 -37.16 -22.47 14.79
C THR A 200 -38.64 -22.06 14.68
N ALA A 201 -38.92 -20.80 14.36
CA ALA A 201 -40.28 -20.31 14.11
C ALA A 201 -40.92 -20.99 12.89
N ASN A 202 -40.14 -21.25 11.83
CA ASN A 202 -40.60 -22.00 10.67
C ASN A 202 -40.86 -23.49 10.95
N ALA A 203 -40.12 -24.09 11.88
CA ALA A 203 -40.28 -25.49 12.28
C ALA A 203 -41.48 -25.75 13.22
N ALA A 204 -42.08 -24.70 13.82
CA ALA A 204 -43.22 -24.84 14.71
C ALA A 204 -44.45 -25.44 13.99
N ARG A 205 -45.10 -26.43 14.62
CA ARG A 205 -46.06 -27.30 13.94
C ARG A 205 -47.50 -26.79 13.88
N THR A 206 -47.87 -25.84 14.73
CA THR A 206 -49.24 -25.30 14.81
C THR A 206 -49.25 -23.83 14.46
N ALA A 207 -50.34 -23.32 13.89
CA ALA A 207 -50.46 -21.91 13.52
C ALA A 207 -50.28 -20.97 14.73
N SER A 208 -50.75 -21.37 15.91
CA SER A 208 -50.55 -20.62 17.16
C SER A 208 -49.09 -20.64 17.65
N ALA A 209 -48.40 -21.78 17.53
CA ALA A 209 -46.98 -21.86 17.90
C ALA A 209 -46.08 -21.11 16.92
N LYS A 210 -46.41 -21.13 15.62
CA LYS A 210 -45.74 -20.29 14.61
C LYS A 210 -45.94 -18.81 14.90
N LEU A 211 -47.18 -18.39 15.16
CA LEU A 211 -47.47 -16.99 15.48
C LEU A 211 -46.72 -16.52 16.73
N ALA A 212 -46.68 -17.34 17.78
CA ALA A 212 -45.92 -17.02 18.99
C ALA A 212 -44.40 -16.92 18.73
N ALA A 213 -43.81 -17.89 18.03
CA ALA A 213 -42.38 -17.91 17.75
C ALA A 213 -41.93 -16.79 16.80
N PHE A 214 -42.73 -16.46 15.78
CA PHE A 214 -42.45 -15.30 14.92
C PHE A 214 -42.65 -13.98 15.67
N THR A 215 -43.61 -13.90 16.60
CA THR A 215 -43.82 -12.71 17.45
C THR A 215 -42.64 -12.52 18.40
N GLU A 216 -42.10 -13.60 18.96
CA GLU A 216 -40.90 -13.58 19.80
C GLU A 216 -39.67 -13.12 18.99
N GLY A 217 -39.46 -13.65 17.79
CA GLY A 217 -38.40 -13.18 16.89
C GLY A 217 -38.58 -11.72 16.43
N TYR A 218 -39.81 -11.28 16.17
CA TYR A 218 -40.12 -9.87 15.85
C TYR A 218 -39.79 -8.92 17.01
N ASN A 219 -40.04 -9.33 18.26
CA ASN A 219 -39.73 -8.51 19.42
C ASN A 219 -38.22 -8.31 19.64
N VAL A 220 -37.39 -9.22 19.12
CA VAL A 220 -35.91 -9.15 19.20
C VAL A 220 -35.31 -8.51 17.94
N PHE A 221 -35.86 -8.81 16.76
CA PHE A 221 -35.35 -8.37 15.45
C PHE A 221 -36.43 -7.61 14.66
N SER A 222 -36.93 -6.51 15.24
CA SER A 222 -38.08 -5.79 14.68
C SER A 222 -37.83 -5.18 13.28
N GLU A 223 -36.58 -4.94 12.92
CA GLU A 223 -36.15 -4.44 11.60
C GLU A 223 -35.94 -5.56 10.56
N ASP A 224 -35.91 -6.83 10.96
CA ASP A 224 -35.81 -7.95 10.03
C ASP A 224 -37.20 -8.31 9.50
N GLU A 225 -37.48 -7.89 8.26
CA GLU A 225 -38.77 -8.06 7.58
C GLU A 225 -39.27 -9.50 7.59
N ARG A 226 -38.37 -10.50 7.68
CA ARG A 226 -38.75 -11.92 7.72
C ARG A 226 -39.61 -12.25 8.93
N PHE A 227 -39.37 -11.63 10.08
CA PHE A 227 -40.19 -11.83 11.28
C PHE A 227 -41.53 -11.10 11.17
N THR A 228 -41.56 -9.90 10.60
CA THR A 228 -42.80 -9.15 10.31
C THR A 228 -43.73 -9.94 9.38
N GLU A 229 -43.20 -10.42 8.24
CA GLU A 229 -43.93 -11.27 7.31
C GLU A 229 -44.37 -12.59 7.95
N GLY A 230 -43.50 -13.18 8.78
CA GLY A 230 -43.78 -14.41 9.53
C GLY A 230 -44.95 -14.25 10.51
N VAL A 231 -45.01 -13.13 11.26
CA VAL A 231 -46.14 -12.77 12.14
C VAL A 231 -47.41 -12.58 11.32
N HIS A 232 -47.36 -11.80 10.24
CA HIS A 232 -48.50 -11.52 9.36
C HIS A 232 -49.10 -12.78 8.74
N TYR A 233 -48.25 -13.62 8.17
CA TYR A 233 -48.65 -14.88 7.56
C TYR A 233 -49.23 -15.86 8.59
N SER A 234 -48.62 -15.94 9.78
CA SER A 234 -49.09 -16.83 10.84
C SER A 234 -50.40 -16.35 11.46
N ALA A 235 -50.58 -15.03 11.61
CA ALA A 235 -51.81 -14.40 12.07
C ALA A 235 -52.97 -14.66 11.09
N GLN A 236 -52.74 -14.48 9.79
CA GLN A 236 -53.73 -14.75 8.75
C GLN A 236 -54.13 -16.25 8.71
N ASN A 237 -53.17 -17.16 8.87
CA ASN A 237 -53.46 -18.59 8.92
C ASN A 237 -54.22 -19.00 10.18
N LEU A 238 -53.87 -18.42 11.33
CA LEU A 238 -54.59 -18.68 12.57
C LEU A 238 -56.01 -18.10 12.52
N PHE A 239 -56.21 -16.95 11.86
CA PHE A 239 -57.51 -16.37 11.59
C PHE A 239 -58.38 -17.30 10.73
N ASN A 240 -57.86 -17.78 9.59
CA ASN A 240 -58.57 -18.71 8.71
C ASN A 240 -58.95 -20.01 9.44
N TRP A 241 -58.06 -20.49 10.32
CA TRP A 241 -58.34 -21.65 11.16
C TRP A 241 -59.45 -21.36 12.18
N ALA A 242 -59.44 -20.19 12.82
CA ALA A 242 -60.46 -19.76 13.78
C ALA A 242 -61.84 -19.62 13.11
N VAL A 243 -61.92 -19.03 11.91
CA VAL A 243 -63.14 -18.98 11.08
C VAL A 243 -63.67 -20.39 10.80
N THR A 244 -62.78 -21.34 10.50
CA THR A 244 -63.18 -22.74 10.26
C THR A 244 -63.75 -23.40 11.54
N GLN A 245 -63.28 -23.02 12.72
CA GLN A 245 -63.84 -23.52 13.99
C GLN A 245 -65.18 -22.85 14.32
N GLU A 246 -65.33 -21.57 14.00
CA GLU A 246 -66.58 -20.81 14.08
C GLU A 246 -67.69 -21.48 13.23
N GLU A 247 -67.39 -21.78 11.96
CA GLU A 247 -68.33 -22.48 11.05
C GLU A 247 -68.72 -23.89 11.51
N LYS A 248 -67.87 -24.52 12.33
CA LYS A 248 -68.13 -25.85 12.92
C LYS A 248 -68.87 -25.77 14.26
N GLY A 249 -69.18 -24.58 14.76
CA GLY A 249 -69.88 -24.35 16.02
C GLY A 249 -69.00 -24.35 17.27
N ASN A 250 -67.66 -24.37 17.13
CA ASN A 250 -66.70 -24.30 18.24
C ASN A 250 -66.38 -22.82 18.57
N VAL A 251 -67.41 -22.04 18.92
CA VAL A 251 -67.35 -20.58 19.02
C VAL A 251 -66.35 -20.10 20.07
N GLU A 252 -66.32 -20.71 21.26
CA GLU A 252 -65.40 -20.34 22.35
C GLU A 252 -63.92 -20.51 21.93
N THR A 253 -63.59 -21.59 21.21
CA THR A 253 -62.24 -21.84 20.68
C THR A 253 -61.86 -20.87 19.56
N ALA A 254 -62.83 -20.42 18.76
CA ALA A 254 -62.59 -19.43 17.71
C ALA A 254 -62.32 -18.04 18.32
N MET A 255 -63.09 -17.65 19.34
CA MET A 255 -62.93 -16.39 20.07
C MET A 255 -61.56 -16.29 20.75
N ASP A 256 -61.13 -17.34 21.46
CA ASP A 256 -59.79 -17.41 22.09
C ASP A 256 -58.65 -17.20 21.08
N ARG A 257 -58.80 -17.69 19.84
CA ARG A 257 -57.80 -17.47 18.78
C ARG A 257 -57.89 -16.10 18.13
N TYR A 258 -59.08 -15.52 18.00
CA TYR A 258 -59.24 -14.14 17.57
C TYR A 258 -58.55 -13.17 18.54
N GLU A 259 -58.74 -13.36 19.85
CA GLU A 259 -58.05 -12.57 20.88
C GLU A 259 -56.53 -12.78 20.88
N THR A 260 -56.06 -14.01 20.64
CA THR A 260 -54.62 -14.31 20.49
C THR A 260 -53.99 -13.52 19.33
N ILE A 261 -54.70 -13.38 18.21
CA ILE A 261 -54.21 -12.64 17.02
C ILE A 261 -54.22 -11.13 17.28
N LEU A 262 -55.24 -10.60 17.95
CA LEU A 262 -55.31 -9.16 18.25
C LEU A 262 -54.21 -8.66 19.19
N ASN A 263 -53.57 -9.56 19.94
CA ASN A 263 -52.50 -9.24 20.88
C ASN A 263 -51.08 -9.32 20.28
N THR A 264 -50.93 -9.49 18.96
CA THR A 264 -49.61 -9.50 18.31
C THR A 264 -49.15 -8.08 17.94
N PRO A 265 -47.84 -7.78 17.99
CA PRO A 265 -47.31 -6.42 17.88
C PRO A 265 -47.49 -5.78 16.50
N THR A 266 -47.70 -6.58 15.46
CA THR A 266 -47.99 -6.11 14.10
C THR A 266 -49.02 -7.04 13.43
N LEU A 267 -49.92 -6.47 12.63
CA LEU A 267 -50.98 -7.20 11.92
C LEU A 267 -51.07 -6.75 10.45
N PRO A 268 -51.49 -7.65 9.54
CA PRO A 268 -51.81 -7.27 8.16
C PRO A 268 -52.95 -6.23 8.11
N GLU A 269 -52.86 -5.31 7.17
CA GLU A 269 -53.86 -4.26 6.96
C GLU A 269 -55.27 -4.87 6.75
N GLY A 270 -56.24 -4.45 7.58
CA GLY A 270 -57.64 -4.92 7.52
C GLY A 270 -57.95 -6.22 8.28
N LEU A 271 -56.94 -6.95 8.80
CA LEU A 271 -57.18 -8.18 9.56
C LEU A 271 -57.80 -7.90 10.93
N GLU A 272 -57.35 -6.84 11.61
CA GLU A 272 -57.91 -6.40 12.90
C GLU A 272 -59.41 -6.08 12.78
N GLN A 273 -59.79 -5.30 11.76
CA GLN A 273 -61.18 -4.96 11.48
C GLN A 273 -62.01 -6.21 11.16
N SER A 274 -61.46 -7.15 10.39
CA SER A 274 -62.14 -8.42 10.05
C SER A 274 -62.39 -9.31 11.27
N ILE A 275 -61.50 -9.27 12.27
CA ILE A 275 -61.65 -9.99 13.54
C ILE A 275 -62.71 -9.30 14.42
N GLN A 276 -62.65 -7.98 14.53
CA GLN A 276 -63.61 -7.19 15.32
C GLN A 276 -65.04 -7.33 14.80
N GLU A 277 -65.25 -7.27 13.48
CA GLU A 277 -66.58 -7.46 12.85
C GLU A 277 -67.18 -8.85 13.14
N ARG A 278 -66.34 -9.90 13.24
CA ARG A 278 -66.77 -11.26 13.58
C ARG A 278 -67.05 -11.44 15.06
N LEU A 279 -66.24 -10.86 15.94
CA LEU A 279 -66.53 -10.83 17.38
C LEU A 279 -67.86 -10.11 17.66
N GLU A 280 -68.13 -8.99 16.99
CA GLU A 280 -69.42 -8.28 17.08
C GLU A 280 -70.61 -9.10 16.51
N ALA A 281 -70.38 -9.95 15.52
CA ALA A 281 -71.41 -10.82 14.94
C ALA A 281 -71.74 -12.01 15.86
N LEU A 282 -70.76 -12.54 16.59
CA LEU A 282 -70.93 -13.66 17.53
C LEU A 282 -71.65 -13.26 18.83
N GLU A 283 -71.69 -11.96 19.17
CA GLU A 283 -72.47 -11.43 20.30
C GLU A 283 -73.97 -11.23 20.00
N LYS A 284 -74.42 -11.40 18.75
CA LYS A 284 -75.83 -11.18 18.33
C LYS A 284 -76.54 -12.50 17.97
N GLU A 285 -77.25 -13.09 18.93
CA GLU A 285 -78.22 -14.16 18.66
C GLU A 285 -79.36 -13.69 17.72
N PRO A 286 -79.81 -14.51 16.74
CA PRO A 286 -81.04 -14.27 16.02
C PRO A 286 -82.20 -15.07 16.63
N SER A 287 -83.19 -14.35 17.14
CA SER A 287 -84.53 -14.86 17.45
C SER A 287 -85.36 -15.02 16.15
N SER A 288 -86.15 -16.10 16.11
CA SER A 288 -87.09 -16.48 15.04
C SER A 288 -88.03 -15.35 14.58
N PRO A 289 -88.53 -15.39 13.33
CA PRO A 289 -89.78 -14.72 12.99
C PRO A 289 -90.89 -15.70 12.65
N GLU A 290 -91.93 -15.72 13.50
CA GLU A 290 -93.32 -15.94 13.07
C GLU A 290 -93.80 -14.74 12.24
N VAL A 291 -94.60 -14.99 11.19
CA VAL A 291 -95.58 -14.00 10.70
C VAL A 291 -96.89 -14.71 10.39
N THR A 292 -97.98 -14.19 10.96
CA THR A 292 -99.34 -14.70 10.85
C THR A 292 -100.23 -13.83 9.97
N ASN A 293 -101.17 -14.53 9.30
CA ASN A 293 -102.61 -14.25 9.14
C ASN A 293 -103.22 -13.47 7.93
N ASN A 294 -104.07 -14.26 7.23
CA ASN A 294 -105.48 -14.03 6.81
C ASN A 294 -105.75 -13.15 5.56
N SER A 295 -106.66 -13.48 4.61
CA SER A 295 -107.87 -14.33 4.61
C SER A 295 -108.49 -14.57 3.20
N VAL A 296 -109.38 -15.58 3.14
CA VAL A 296 -110.55 -15.85 2.26
C VAL A 296 -110.41 -16.47 0.84
N THR A 297 -110.61 -17.79 0.81
CA THR A 297 -111.54 -18.64 0.01
C THR A 297 -111.83 -18.34 -1.47
N ILE A 298 -111.32 -19.21 -2.38
CA ILE A 298 -112.08 -19.96 -3.42
C ILE A 298 -111.37 -21.32 -3.62
N GLN A 299 -112.10 -22.44 -3.71
CA GLN A 299 -111.53 -23.79 -3.91
C GLN A 299 -110.55 -23.85 -5.09
N GLN A 300 -109.27 -24.11 -4.84
CA GLN A 300 -108.26 -24.45 -5.84
C GLN A 300 -107.51 -25.71 -5.37
N ARG A 301 -107.28 -26.67 -6.27
CA ARG A 301 -106.61 -27.95 -5.98
C ARG A 301 -105.21 -27.67 -5.40
N SER A 302 -104.80 -28.41 -4.36
CA SER A 302 -103.46 -28.24 -3.78
C SER A 302 -102.37 -28.70 -4.76
N ALA A 303 -101.14 -28.20 -4.58
CA ALA A 303 -99.97 -28.61 -5.36
C ALA A 303 -99.82 -30.14 -5.43
N ASP A 304 -99.98 -30.85 -4.31
CA ASP A 304 -99.84 -32.31 -4.30
C ASP A 304 -100.94 -33.03 -5.08
N VAL A 305 -102.16 -32.48 -5.13
CA VAL A 305 -103.27 -33.04 -5.93
C VAL A 305 -102.98 -32.86 -7.42
N ILE A 306 -102.57 -31.66 -7.84
CA ILE A 306 -102.23 -31.40 -9.24
C ILE A 306 -101.03 -32.25 -9.68
N TYR A 307 -100.01 -32.36 -8.84
CA TYR A 307 -98.84 -33.19 -9.12
C TYR A 307 -99.18 -34.69 -9.20
N THR A 308 -100.05 -35.18 -8.31
CA THR A 308 -100.51 -36.59 -8.34
C THR A 308 -101.35 -36.89 -9.58
N GLU A 309 -102.19 -35.96 -10.03
CA GLU A 309 -102.92 -36.12 -11.30
C GLU A 309 -101.98 -36.06 -12.50
N ALA A 310 -101.03 -35.13 -12.52
CA ALA A 310 -100.05 -35.00 -13.60
C ALA A 310 -99.14 -36.23 -13.73
N THR A 311 -98.76 -36.86 -12.61
CA THR A 311 -97.94 -38.08 -12.61
C THR A 311 -98.72 -39.31 -13.12
N ASN A 312 -100.02 -39.39 -12.80
CA ASN A 312 -100.92 -40.49 -13.20
C ASN A 312 -101.51 -40.37 -14.61
N GLU A 313 -101.51 -39.17 -15.21
CA GLU A 313 -101.97 -38.95 -16.58
C GLU A 313 -101.13 -39.77 -17.59
N ARG A 314 -101.78 -40.38 -18.59
CA ARG A 314 -101.12 -41.34 -19.49
C ARG A 314 -100.59 -40.72 -20.77
N THR A 315 -101.13 -39.57 -21.17
CA THR A 315 -100.76 -38.88 -22.40
C THR A 315 -99.76 -37.75 -22.12
N ALA A 316 -98.75 -37.59 -22.99
CA ALA A 316 -97.78 -36.51 -22.84
C ALA A 316 -98.43 -35.11 -22.90
N SER A 317 -99.50 -34.95 -23.70
CA SER A 317 -100.28 -33.71 -23.77
C SER A 317 -101.06 -33.43 -22.48
N GLY A 318 -101.70 -34.44 -21.89
CA GLY A 318 -102.39 -34.29 -20.60
C GLY A 318 -101.42 -33.99 -19.46
N LYS A 319 -100.25 -34.66 -19.44
CA LYS A 319 -99.18 -34.37 -18.48
C LYS A 319 -98.72 -32.93 -18.59
N LEU A 320 -98.45 -32.46 -19.81
CA LEU A 320 -98.02 -31.08 -20.06
C LEU A 320 -99.06 -30.07 -19.59
N GLN A 321 -100.34 -30.32 -19.85
CA GLN A 321 -101.44 -29.47 -19.38
C GLN A 321 -101.50 -29.39 -17.86
N LEU A 322 -101.47 -30.53 -17.15
CA LEU A 322 -101.57 -30.59 -15.69
C LEU A 322 -100.32 -30.02 -15.00
N TYR A 323 -99.12 -30.27 -15.53
CA TYR A 323 -97.91 -29.65 -15.01
C TYR A 323 -97.88 -28.14 -15.26
N THR A 324 -98.42 -27.67 -16.40
CA THR A 324 -98.52 -26.22 -16.69
C THR A 324 -99.54 -25.55 -15.78
N GLU A 325 -100.68 -26.21 -15.50
CA GLU A 325 -101.66 -25.77 -14.51
C GLU A 325 -101.00 -25.63 -13.13
N GLY A 326 -100.22 -26.63 -12.73
CA GLY A 326 -99.46 -26.62 -11.47
C GLY A 326 -98.38 -25.54 -11.43
N LEU A 327 -97.65 -25.32 -12.54
CA LEU A 327 -96.63 -24.28 -12.61
C LEU A 327 -97.25 -22.87 -12.54
N ASN A 328 -98.39 -22.64 -13.18
CA ASN A 328 -99.09 -21.36 -13.13
C ASN A 328 -99.69 -21.08 -11.74
N ALA A 329 -100.17 -22.11 -11.04
CA ALA A 329 -100.67 -22.00 -9.68
C ALA A 329 -99.54 -21.91 -8.63
N TYR A 330 -98.40 -22.56 -8.89
CA TYR A 330 -97.26 -22.67 -7.97
C TYR A 330 -95.91 -22.45 -8.70
N PRO A 331 -95.58 -21.21 -9.11
CA PRO A 331 -94.45 -20.93 -10.01
C PRO A 331 -93.05 -21.25 -9.46
N LYS A 332 -92.91 -21.40 -8.14
CA LYS A 332 -91.64 -21.69 -7.46
C LYS A 332 -91.43 -23.16 -7.12
N ASP A 333 -92.42 -24.02 -7.34
CA ASP A 333 -92.31 -25.45 -7.04
C ASP A 333 -91.57 -26.17 -8.17
N SER A 334 -90.36 -26.64 -7.86
CA SER A 334 -89.44 -27.28 -8.81
C SER A 334 -90.03 -28.54 -9.46
N ARG A 335 -91.00 -29.19 -8.82
CA ARG A 335 -91.69 -30.37 -9.36
C ARG A 335 -92.50 -30.03 -10.60
N PHE A 336 -93.17 -28.87 -10.62
CA PHE A 336 -93.94 -28.42 -11.78
C PHE A 336 -93.04 -27.88 -12.89
N ILE A 337 -91.94 -27.18 -12.55
CA ILE A 337 -90.95 -26.74 -13.53
C ILE A 337 -90.37 -27.96 -14.28
N THR A 338 -89.90 -28.96 -13.53
CA THR A 338 -89.35 -30.21 -14.09
C THR A 338 -90.42 -31.03 -14.81
N GLY A 339 -91.65 -31.02 -14.28
CA GLY A 339 -92.80 -31.70 -14.88
C GLY A 339 -93.20 -31.10 -16.24
N VAL A 340 -93.29 -29.78 -16.36
CA VAL A 340 -93.57 -29.07 -17.63
C VAL A 340 -92.48 -29.40 -18.65
N GLU A 341 -91.21 -29.29 -18.26
CA GLU A 341 -90.09 -29.54 -19.16
C GLU A 341 -90.05 -31.01 -19.65
N SER A 342 -90.15 -31.99 -18.75
CA SER A 342 -90.10 -33.42 -19.09
C SER A 342 -91.31 -33.89 -19.92
N SER A 343 -92.50 -33.35 -19.64
CA SER A 343 -93.71 -33.65 -20.41
C SER A 343 -93.70 -32.98 -21.78
N ALA A 344 -93.19 -31.75 -21.90
CA ALA A 344 -92.98 -31.08 -23.18
C ALA A 344 -91.95 -31.82 -24.04
N GLN A 345 -90.85 -32.31 -23.47
CA GLN A 345 -89.86 -33.14 -24.17
C GLN A 345 -90.43 -34.47 -24.66
N SER A 346 -91.26 -35.12 -23.83
CA SER A 346 -91.97 -36.34 -24.19
C SER A 346 -92.93 -36.10 -25.35
N LEU A 347 -93.67 -34.99 -25.32
CA LEU A 347 -94.59 -34.58 -26.38
C LEU A 347 -93.84 -34.21 -27.67
N LEU A 348 -92.69 -33.54 -27.56
CA LEU A 348 -91.83 -33.19 -28.69
C LEU A 348 -91.31 -34.46 -29.38
N SER A 349 -90.84 -35.43 -28.60
CA SER A 349 -90.33 -36.71 -29.12
C SER A 349 -91.43 -37.49 -29.84
N TRP A 350 -92.64 -37.50 -29.29
CA TRP A 350 -93.80 -38.11 -29.93
C TRP A 350 -94.20 -37.39 -31.22
N ALA A 351 -94.29 -36.06 -31.20
CA ALA A 351 -94.62 -35.24 -32.36
C ALA A 351 -93.61 -35.43 -33.50
N ARG A 352 -92.32 -35.54 -33.16
CA ARG A 352 -91.25 -35.89 -34.09
C ARG A 352 -91.44 -37.26 -34.73
N GLY A 353 -91.86 -38.27 -33.97
CA GLY A 353 -92.19 -39.59 -34.53
C GLY A 353 -93.29 -39.54 -35.58
N LYS A 354 -94.31 -38.69 -35.37
CA LYS A 354 -95.37 -38.43 -36.37
C LYS A 354 -94.86 -37.67 -37.59
N HIS A 355 -94.02 -36.65 -37.37
CA HIS A 355 -93.37 -35.89 -38.42
C HIS A 355 -92.53 -36.81 -39.33
N GLN A 356 -91.73 -37.70 -38.75
CA GLN A 356 -90.92 -38.67 -39.49
C GLN A 356 -91.76 -39.70 -40.26
N ALA A 357 -92.96 -40.03 -39.76
CA ALA A 357 -93.92 -40.88 -40.44
C ALA A 357 -94.72 -40.18 -41.55
N GLY A 358 -94.46 -38.88 -41.79
CA GLY A 358 -95.14 -38.07 -42.82
C GLY A 358 -96.48 -37.46 -42.38
N ASP A 359 -96.87 -37.62 -41.11
CA ASP A 359 -98.07 -37.03 -40.52
C ASP A 359 -97.77 -35.62 -39.97
N PHE A 360 -97.60 -34.68 -40.90
CA PHE A 360 -97.23 -33.30 -40.59
C PHE A 360 -98.33 -32.53 -39.84
N ALA A 361 -99.61 -32.85 -40.08
CA ALA A 361 -100.73 -32.15 -39.45
C ALA A 361 -100.78 -32.44 -37.95
N THR A 362 -100.66 -33.72 -37.56
CA THR A 362 -100.62 -34.13 -36.15
C THR A 362 -99.35 -33.63 -35.46
N ALA A 363 -98.21 -33.65 -36.15
CA ALA A 363 -96.96 -33.14 -35.60
C ALA A 363 -97.03 -31.62 -35.33
N LYS A 364 -97.56 -30.85 -36.30
CA LYS A 364 -97.75 -29.40 -36.20
C LYS A 364 -98.57 -29.01 -34.97
N ASP A 365 -99.73 -29.62 -34.80
CA ASP A 365 -100.63 -29.35 -33.67
C ASP A 365 -99.93 -29.56 -32.31
N ARG A 366 -99.13 -30.63 -32.18
CA ARG A 366 -98.36 -30.88 -30.95
C ARG A 366 -97.19 -29.93 -30.76
N TYR A 367 -96.51 -29.50 -31.82
CA TYR A 367 -95.46 -28.47 -31.70
C TYR A 367 -96.06 -27.12 -31.28
N GLU A 368 -97.19 -26.72 -31.85
CA GLU A 368 -97.91 -25.49 -31.45
C GLU A 368 -98.38 -25.58 -29.99
N THR A 369 -98.83 -26.75 -29.55
CA THR A 369 -99.18 -27.01 -28.13
C THR A 369 -97.99 -26.76 -27.20
N ILE A 370 -96.80 -27.28 -27.53
CA ILE A 370 -95.58 -27.07 -26.73
C ILE A 370 -95.19 -25.59 -26.72
N LEU A 371 -95.27 -24.89 -27.86
CA LEU A 371 -94.90 -23.47 -27.94
C LEU A 371 -95.88 -22.54 -27.23
N ALA A 372 -97.14 -22.97 -27.05
CA ALA A 372 -98.13 -22.24 -26.27
C ALA A 372 -97.94 -22.42 -24.75
N THR A 373 -97.11 -23.38 -24.32
CA THR A 373 -96.83 -23.62 -22.90
C THR A 373 -95.80 -22.64 -22.33
N SER A 374 -96.15 -21.96 -21.25
CA SER A 374 -95.23 -21.16 -20.44
C SER A 374 -94.31 -22.06 -19.60
N GLY A 375 -93.05 -21.67 -19.42
CA GLY A 375 -92.10 -22.36 -18.53
C GLY A 375 -91.28 -23.48 -19.16
N ILE A 376 -91.30 -23.63 -20.49
CA ILE A 376 -90.36 -24.51 -21.21
C ILE A 376 -88.99 -23.83 -21.41
N SER A 377 -87.92 -24.62 -21.43
CA SER A 377 -86.56 -24.12 -21.62
C SER A 377 -86.37 -23.43 -22.99
N PRO A 378 -85.47 -22.42 -23.10
CA PRO A 378 -85.17 -21.76 -24.38
C PRO A 378 -84.77 -22.74 -25.49
N LEU A 379 -83.97 -23.76 -25.16
CA LEU A 379 -83.53 -24.80 -26.10
C LEU A 379 -84.72 -25.64 -26.60
N LEU A 380 -85.64 -26.01 -25.71
CA LEU A 380 -86.83 -26.78 -26.09
C LEU A 380 -87.79 -25.93 -26.95
N ASN A 381 -87.93 -24.65 -26.62
CA ASN A 381 -88.69 -23.68 -27.40
C ASN A 381 -88.12 -23.52 -28.83
N GLU A 382 -86.81 -23.30 -28.93
CA GLU A 382 -86.10 -23.17 -30.22
C GLU A 382 -86.21 -24.45 -31.05
N THR A 383 -85.97 -25.61 -30.42
CA THR A 383 -86.10 -26.91 -31.07
C THR A 383 -87.50 -27.09 -31.64
N THR A 384 -88.53 -26.78 -30.85
CA THR A 384 -89.92 -26.95 -31.25
C THR A 384 -90.30 -26.00 -32.40
N LYS A 385 -89.84 -24.74 -32.37
CA LYS A 385 -89.99 -23.79 -33.50
C LYS A 385 -89.35 -24.31 -34.79
N LYS A 386 -88.15 -24.87 -34.69
CA LYS A 386 -87.41 -25.42 -35.84
C LYS A 386 -88.15 -26.61 -36.48
N HIS A 387 -88.70 -27.49 -35.65
CA HIS A 387 -89.50 -28.63 -36.12
C HIS A 387 -90.83 -28.19 -36.71
N LEU A 388 -91.51 -27.23 -36.08
CA LEU A 388 -92.75 -26.63 -36.59
C LEU A 388 -92.54 -25.99 -37.97
N ALA A 389 -91.44 -25.26 -38.17
CA ALA A 389 -91.11 -24.67 -39.47
C ALA A 389 -90.97 -25.75 -40.57
N TYR A 390 -90.28 -26.86 -40.28
CA TYR A 390 -90.16 -27.98 -41.23
C TYR A 390 -91.49 -28.70 -41.47
N ALA A 391 -92.33 -28.82 -40.44
CA ALA A 391 -93.66 -29.41 -40.57
C ALA A 391 -94.60 -28.53 -41.43
N ASN A 392 -94.54 -27.20 -41.26
CA ASN A 392 -95.26 -26.24 -42.10
C ASN A 392 -94.87 -26.35 -43.57
N ASP A 393 -93.57 -26.54 -43.84
CA ASP A 393 -93.04 -26.72 -45.19
C ASP A 393 -93.17 -28.17 -45.73
N LYS A 394 -93.71 -29.11 -44.94
CA LYS A 394 -93.77 -30.55 -45.23
C LYS A 394 -92.39 -31.17 -45.56
N LYS A 395 -91.32 -30.65 -44.96
CA LYS A 395 -89.95 -31.15 -45.10
C LYS A 395 -89.66 -32.25 -44.07
N SER A 396 -88.86 -33.24 -44.46
CA SER A 396 -88.31 -34.23 -43.53
C SER A 396 -87.30 -33.58 -42.59
N ILE A 397 -87.35 -33.92 -41.30
CA ILE A 397 -86.32 -33.51 -40.35
C ILE A 397 -85.06 -34.40 -40.50
N PRO A 398 -83.84 -33.85 -40.40
CA PRO A 398 -82.61 -34.64 -40.42
C PRO A 398 -82.60 -35.68 -39.31
N SER A 399 -82.03 -36.87 -39.53
CA SER A 399 -81.90 -37.88 -38.47
C SER A 399 -80.78 -37.54 -37.48
N ALA A 400 -80.90 -37.99 -36.22
CA ALA A 400 -79.84 -37.81 -35.23
C ALA A 400 -78.51 -38.43 -35.70
N ASN A 401 -78.51 -39.58 -36.37
CA ASN A 401 -77.27 -40.17 -36.87
C ASN A 401 -76.65 -39.35 -38.00
N THR A 402 -77.47 -38.77 -38.89
CA THR A 402 -77.00 -37.89 -39.97
C THR A 402 -76.31 -36.65 -39.39
N LEU A 403 -76.93 -35.98 -38.41
CA LEU A 403 -76.37 -34.81 -37.76
C LEU A 403 -75.09 -35.14 -36.96
N LEU A 404 -75.03 -36.33 -36.36
CA LEU A 404 -73.85 -36.81 -35.66
C LEU A 404 -72.68 -37.05 -36.63
N ASP A 405 -72.93 -37.68 -37.78
CA ASP A 405 -71.93 -37.90 -38.82
C ASP A 405 -71.45 -36.58 -39.45
N GLU A 406 -72.36 -35.62 -39.64
CA GLU A 406 -72.03 -34.28 -40.14
C GLU A 406 -71.19 -33.47 -39.16
N ALA A 407 -71.52 -33.53 -37.86
CA ALA A 407 -70.72 -32.91 -36.80
C ALA A 407 -69.32 -33.55 -36.71
N ASN A 408 -69.24 -34.88 -36.69
CA ASN A 408 -67.97 -35.60 -36.56
C ASN A 408 -67.01 -35.43 -37.75
N LYS A 409 -67.50 -34.99 -38.92
CA LYS A 409 -66.65 -34.67 -40.09
C LYS A 409 -65.92 -33.33 -39.97
N GLN A 410 -66.29 -32.47 -39.02
CA GLN A 410 -65.70 -31.15 -38.90
C GLN A 410 -64.30 -31.22 -38.30
N THR A 411 -63.31 -30.61 -38.98
CA THR A 411 -61.91 -30.58 -38.53
C THR A 411 -61.54 -29.33 -37.73
N LYS A 412 -62.30 -28.24 -37.89
CA LYS A 412 -62.09 -26.98 -37.15
C LYS A 412 -62.88 -27.02 -35.84
N ALA A 413 -62.25 -26.68 -34.73
CA ALA A 413 -62.89 -26.67 -33.41
C ALA A 413 -64.18 -25.81 -33.37
N SER A 414 -64.16 -24.62 -33.99
CA SER A 414 -65.34 -23.75 -34.07
C SER A 414 -66.47 -24.33 -34.93
N ALA A 415 -66.12 -25.00 -36.03
CA ALA A 415 -67.10 -25.66 -36.89
C ALA A 415 -67.72 -26.87 -36.18
N LEU A 416 -66.90 -27.68 -35.51
CA LEU A 416 -67.34 -28.81 -34.70
C LEU A 416 -68.30 -28.36 -33.59
N PHE A 417 -67.94 -27.30 -32.86
CA PHE A 417 -68.78 -26.68 -31.82
C PHE A 417 -70.14 -26.23 -32.38
N THR A 418 -70.13 -25.49 -33.50
CA THR A 418 -71.35 -25.00 -34.15
C THR A 418 -72.26 -26.14 -34.62
N HIS A 419 -71.70 -27.22 -35.17
CA HIS A 419 -72.48 -28.36 -35.65
C HIS A 419 -73.09 -29.16 -34.50
N PHE A 420 -72.36 -29.38 -33.40
CA PHE A 420 -72.93 -30.03 -32.21
C PHE A 420 -73.99 -29.17 -31.53
N HIS A 421 -73.77 -27.86 -31.43
CA HIS A 421 -74.78 -26.93 -30.92
C HIS A 421 -76.04 -26.98 -31.81
N SER A 422 -75.88 -26.88 -33.13
CA SER A 422 -76.99 -26.99 -34.09
C SER A 422 -77.70 -28.35 -34.00
N ALA A 423 -76.98 -29.46 -33.84
CA ALA A 423 -77.56 -30.78 -33.65
C ALA A 423 -78.37 -30.88 -32.35
N LEU A 424 -77.91 -30.23 -31.27
CA LEU A 424 -78.64 -30.14 -30.01
C LEU A 424 -79.96 -29.36 -30.16
N THR A 425 -80.00 -28.29 -30.99
CA THR A 425 -81.25 -27.58 -31.33
C THR A 425 -82.21 -28.42 -32.20
N TRP A 426 -81.78 -29.58 -32.70
CA TRP A 426 -82.65 -30.57 -33.35
C TRP A 426 -83.06 -31.68 -32.38
N TYR A 427 -82.17 -32.07 -31.48
CA TYR A 427 -82.33 -33.24 -30.61
C TYR A 427 -81.83 -32.92 -29.18
N PRO A 428 -82.58 -32.12 -28.41
CA PRO A 428 -82.12 -31.58 -27.12
C PRO A 428 -81.95 -32.65 -26.03
N THR A 429 -82.60 -33.80 -26.18
CA THR A 429 -82.54 -34.91 -25.22
C THR A 429 -81.53 -36.00 -25.62
N ASP A 430 -80.83 -35.87 -26.75
CA ASP A 430 -79.82 -36.84 -27.17
C ASP A 430 -78.48 -36.53 -26.51
N SER A 431 -78.11 -37.35 -25.53
CA SER A 431 -76.90 -37.16 -24.71
C SER A 431 -75.61 -37.15 -25.53
N ARG A 432 -75.60 -37.73 -26.74
CA ARG A 432 -74.43 -37.73 -27.64
C ARG A 432 -74.11 -36.32 -28.12
N PHE A 433 -75.12 -35.49 -28.40
CA PHE A 433 -74.91 -34.11 -28.84
C PHE A 433 -74.47 -33.21 -27.70
N GLN A 434 -75.03 -33.38 -26.50
CA GLN A 434 -74.59 -32.64 -25.32
C GLN A 434 -73.13 -32.96 -24.96
N LYS A 435 -72.76 -34.25 -24.99
CA LYS A 435 -71.36 -34.69 -24.79
C LYS A 435 -70.45 -34.14 -25.88
N GLY A 436 -70.86 -34.24 -27.15
CA GLY A 436 -70.12 -33.72 -28.29
C GLY A 436 -69.93 -32.20 -28.25
N LEU A 437 -70.95 -31.44 -27.85
CA LEU A 437 -70.89 -29.99 -27.66
C LEU A 437 -69.87 -29.62 -26.59
N ASN A 438 -69.93 -30.26 -25.41
CA ASN A 438 -68.97 -30.00 -24.34
C ASN A 438 -67.54 -30.38 -24.72
N THR A 439 -67.32 -31.49 -25.44
CA THR A 439 -66.00 -31.84 -25.97
C THR A 439 -65.51 -30.82 -26.99
N ALA A 440 -66.38 -30.38 -27.92
CA ALA A 440 -66.03 -29.37 -28.90
C ALA A 440 -65.76 -28.00 -28.25
N ALA A 441 -66.48 -27.65 -27.18
CA ALA A 441 -66.29 -26.44 -26.39
C ALA A 441 -64.92 -26.45 -25.70
N LYS A 442 -64.52 -27.58 -25.09
CA LYS A 442 -63.17 -27.75 -24.53
C LYS A 442 -62.08 -27.57 -25.59
N ASN A 443 -62.23 -28.20 -26.76
CA ASN A 443 -61.26 -28.07 -27.85
C ASN A 443 -61.17 -26.62 -28.36
N LEU A 444 -62.31 -25.92 -28.46
CA LEU A 444 -62.37 -24.52 -28.87
C LEU A 444 -61.75 -23.60 -27.82
N LEU A 445 -61.97 -23.88 -26.54
CA LEU A 445 -61.39 -23.17 -25.41
C LEU A 445 -59.86 -23.29 -25.42
N SER A 446 -59.32 -24.52 -25.49
CA SER A 446 -57.87 -24.74 -25.55
C SER A 446 -57.22 -24.12 -26.79
N TRP A 447 -57.92 -24.11 -27.93
CA TRP A 447 -57.43 -23.40 -29.11
C TRP A 447 -57.40 -21.88 -28.89
N ALA A 448 -58.43 -21.33 -28.26
CA ALA A 448 -58.54 -19.91 -27.95
C ALA A 448 -57.46 -19.46 -26.95
N GLU A 449 -57.21 -20.26 -25.90
CA GLU A 449 -56.07 -20.11 -24.97
C GLU A 449 -54.73 -20.07 -25.71
N SER A 450 -54.51 -20.97 -26.68
CA SER A 450 -53.28 -20.93 -27.48
C SER A 450 -53.12 -19.64 -28.30
N GLN A 451 -54.22 -19.07 -28.82
CA GLN A 451 -54.16 -17.77 -29.50
C GLN A 451 -53.96 -16.60 -28.51
N HIS A 452 -54.58 -16.68 -27.33
CA HIS A 452 -54.42 -15.75 -26.23
C HIS A 452 -52.93 -15.63 -25.83
N ASP A 453 -52.28 -16.77 -25.61
CA ASP A 453 -50.86 -16.84 -25.24
C ASP A 453 -49.92 -16.32 -26.34
N GLN A 454 -50.35 -16.36 -27.61
CA GLN A 454 -49.64 -15.75 -28.74
C GLN A 454 -49.87 -14.22 -28.83
N GLY A 455 -50.60 -13.62 -27.90
CA GLY A 455 -50.96 -12.19 -27.90
C GLY A 455 -52.05 -11.82 -28.90
N LYS A 456 -52.75 -12.79 -29.50
CA LYS A 456 -53.85 -12.56 -30.45
C LYS A 456 -55.18 -12.41 -29.70
N PHE A 457 -55.24 -11.45 -28.78
CA PHE A 457 -56.35 -11.28 -27.84
C PHE A 457 -57.71 -11.17 -28.53
N ASP A 458 -57.82 -10.41 -29.62
CA ASP A 458 -59.10 -10.27 -30.34
C ASP A 458 -59.61 -11.59 -30.92
N THR A 459 -58.69 -12.44 -31.39
CA THR A 459 -59.04 -13.76 -31.91
C THR A 459 -59.48 -14.70 -30.79
N ALA A 460 -58.81 -14.66 -29.63
CA ALA A 460 -59.16 -15.45 -28.46
C ALA A 460 -60.50 -15.01 -27.85
N LYS A 461 -60.69 -13.71 -27.61
CA LYS A 461 -61.94 -13.11 -27.11
C LYS A 461 -63.14 -13.52 -27.94
N SER A 462 -63.03 -13.48 -29.27
CA SER A 462 -64.11 -13.93 -30.16
C SER A 462 -64.52 -15.39 -29.96
N ARG A 463 -63.61 -16.27 -29.54
CA ARG A 463 -63.92 -17.68 -29.26
C ARG A 463 -64.40 -17.90 -27.83
N TYR A 464 -63.87 -17.19 -26.85
CA TYR A 464 -64.40 -17.20 -25.49
C TYR A 464 -65.85 -16.74 -25.47
N GLN A 465 -66.16 -15.61 -26.14
CA GLN A 465 -67.52 -15.11 -26.27
C GLN A 465 -68.46 -16.14 -26.92
N MET A 466 -68.00 -16.84 -27.95
CA MET A 466 -68.79 -17.89 -28.62
C MET A 466 -69.17 -19.04 -27.66
N ILE A 467 -68.29 -19.39 -26.72
CA ILE A 467 -68.55 -20.39 -25.69
C ILE A 467 -69.52 -19.83 -24.64
N ILE A 468 -69.27 -18.59 -24.18
CA ILE A 468 -70.07 -17.90 -23.16
C ILE A 468 -71.51 -17.68 -23.61
N ASP A 469 -71.72 -17.31 -24.87
CA ASP A 469 -73.03 -17.03 -25.47
C ASP A 469 -73.87 -18.30 -25.72
N THR A 470 -73.36 -19.50 -25.40
CA THR A 470 -74.04 -20.78 -25.66
C THR A 470 -74.51 -21.42 -24.34
N PRO A 471 -75.77 -21.20 -23.90
CA PRO A 471 -76.25 -21.67 -22.59
C PRO A 471 -76.25 -23.19 -22.37
N SER A 472 -76.11 -23.97 -23.46
CA SER A 472 -76.06 -25.43 -23.41
C SER A 472 -74.65 -25.98 -23.13
N VAL A 473 -73.62 -25.15 -23.01
CA VAL A 473 -72.28 -25.58 -22.59
C VAL A 473 -72.26 -25.74 -21.07
N SER A 474 -71.49 -26.70 -20.54
CA SER A 474 -71.35 -26.88 -19.08
C SER A 474 -70.80 -25.63 -18.39
N SER A 475 -71.29 -25.34 -17.18
CA SER A 475 -70.88 -24.20 -16.34
C SER A 475 -69.36 -24.09 -16.21
N ASP A 476 -68.66 -25.19 -15.92
CA ASP A 476 -67.21 -25.19 -15.69
C ASP A 476 -66.41 -24.65 -16.90
N ILE A 477 -66.86 -24.96 -18.12
CA ILE A 477 -66.20 -24.49 -19.36
C ILE A 477 -66.51 -23.01 -19.58
N THR A 478 -67.75 -22.60 -19.27
CA THR A 478 -68.26 -21.24 -19.45
C THR A 478 -67.61 -20.28 -18.45
N GLU A 479 -67.47 -20.69 -17.20
CA GLU A 479 -66.76 -19.96 -16.14
C GLU A 479 -65.28 -19.80 -16.49
N ASN A 480 -64.62 -20.86 -16.97
CA ASN A 480 -63.23 -20.78 -17.43
C ASN A 480 -63.09 -19.82 -18.63
N ALA A 481 -63.97 -19.93 -19.64
CA ALA A 481 -63.99 -19.01 -20.78
C ALA A 481 -64.20 -17.54 -20.35
N THR A 482 -65.04 -17.30 -19.34
CA THR A 482 -65.31 -15.96 -18.79
C THR A 482 -64.08 -15.38 -18.10
N SER A 483 -63.40 -16.18 -17.26
CA SER A 483 -62.16 -15.78 -16.60
C SER A 483 -61.06 -15.44 -17.62
N LEU A 484 -60.88 -16.29 -18.63
CA LEU A 484 -59.90 -16.08 -19.69
C LEU A 484 -60.26 -14.90 -20.61
N MET A 485 -61.54 -14.59 -20.77
CA MET A 485 -61.98 -13.40 -21.49
C MET A 485 -61.58 -12.12 -20.76
N ALA A 486 -61.80 -12.05 -19.44
CA ALA A 486 -61.35 -10.92 -18.62
C ALA A 486 -59.82 -10.76 -18.65
N ALA A 487 -59.07 -11.85 -18.59
CA ALA A 487 -57.61 -11.82 -18.73
C ALA A 487 -57.17 -11.29 -20.12
N ALA A 488 -57.85 -11.72 -21.18
CA ALA A 488 -57.56 -11.24 -22.54
C ALA A 488 -57.94 -9.76 -22.76
N GLU A 489 -58.95 -9.24 -22.06
CA GLU A 489 -59.30 -7.82 -22.06
C GLU A 489 -58.26 -6.96 -21.33
N ALA A 490 -57.67 -7.50 -20.27
CA ALA A 490 -56.55 -6.88 -19.55
C ALA A 490 -55.20 -7.04 -20.28
N GLY A 491 -55.15 -7.73 -21.43
CA GLY A 491 -53.89 -8.04 -22.14
C GLY A 491 -52.99 -9.03 -21.40
N LYS A 492 -53.51 -9.74 -20.40
CA LYS A 492 -52.77 -10.65 -19.53
C LYS A 492 -52.63 -12.03 -20.15
N ARG A 493 -51.47 -12.33 -20.74
CA ARG A 493 -51.11 -13.67 -21.27
C ARG A 493 -50.75 -14.63 -20.13
N SER A 494 -50.77 -15.95 -20.36
CA SER A 494 -50.32 -16.91 -19.36
C SER A 494 -48.87 -16.65 -18.89
N ALA A 495 -48.60 -16.99 -17.63
CA ALA A 495 -47.26 -16.86 -17.05
C ALA A 495 -46.19 -17.55 -17.91
N ASP A 496 -46.46 -18.76 -18.41
CA ASP A 496 -45.52 -19.47 -19.29
C ASP A 496 -45.27 -18.74 -20.61
N ALA A 497 -46.29 -18.13 -21.21
CA ALA A 497 -46.13 -17.39 -22.46
C ALA A 497 -45.27 -16.13 -22.29
N ILE A 498 -45.47 -15.37 -21.20
CA ILE A 498 -44.65 -14.20 -20.87
C ILE A 498 -43.22 -14.63 -20.57
N TYR A 499 -43.05 -15.64 -19.70
CA TYR A 499 -41.74 -16.15 -19.32
C TYR A 499 -40.92 -16.64 -20.52
N GLN A 500 -41.53 -17.43 -21.42
CA GLN A 500 -40.86 -17.90 -22.65
C GLN A 500 -40.51 -16.76 -23.62
N SER A 501 -41.30 -15.68 -23.64
CA SER A 501 -40.99 -14.49 -24.43
C SER A 501 -39.80 -13.73 -23.81
N ALA A 502 -39.80 -13.56 -22.49
CA ALA A 502 -38.74 -12.89 -21.75
C ALA A 502 -37.40 -13.63 -21.88
N VAL A 503 -37.38 -14.95 -21.69
CA VAL A 503 -36.15 -15.77 -21.80
C VAL A 503 -35.51 -15.68 -23.19
N LYS A 504 -36.32 -15.64 -24.25
CA LYS A 504 -35.86 -15.57 -25.66
C LYS A 504 -35.39 -14.17 -26.09
N GLU A 505 -35.68 -13.13 -25.32
CA GLU A 505 -35.26 -11.77 -25.65
C GLU A 505 -33.74 -11.60 -25.43
N TYR A 506 -33.05 -10.95 -26.37
CA TYR A 506 -31.60 -10.75 -26.30
C TYR A 506 -31.24 -9.37 -25.76
N ARG A 507 -32.10 -8.37 -25.94
CA ARG A 507 -31.86 -7.01 -25.45
C ARG A 507 -32.15 -6.94 -23.97
N ALA A 508 -31.13 -6.68 -23.16
CA ALA A 508 -31.24 -6.63 -21.71
C ALA A 508 -32.37 -5.71 -21.22
N SER A 509 -32.55 -4.54 -21.82
CA SER A 509 -33.62 -3.60 -21.48
C SER A 509 -35.03 -4.12 -21.78
N HIS A 510 -35.23 -4.75 -22.94
CA HIS A 510 -36.53 -5.33 -23.28
C HIS A 510 -36.81 -6.61 -22.49
N LYS A 511 -35.76 -7.39 -22.19
CA LYS A 511 -35.84 -8.56 -21.32
C LYS A 511 -36.26 -8.18 -19.90
N LEU A 512 -35.68 -7.12 -19.34
CA LEU A 512 -36.09 -6.55 -18.05
C LEU A 512 -37.56 -6.14 -18.07
N ALA A 513 -37.98 -5.35 -19.07
CA ALA A 513 -39.38 -4.95 -19.20
C ALA A 513 -40.35 -6.15 -19.25
N LEU A 514 -40.04 -7.20 -20.02
CA LEU A 514 -40.89 -8.40 -20.12
C LEU A 514 -40.97 -9.18 -18.80
N PHE A 515 -39.86 -9.29 -18.05
CA PHE A 515 -39.88 -9.92 -16.73
C PHE A 515 -40.62 -9.04 -15.70
N SER A 516 -40.46 -7.72 -15.77
CA SER A 516 -41.18 -6.76 -14.93
C SER A 516 -42.68 -6.83 -15.16
N ASP A 517 -43.14 -6.83 -16.41
CA ASP A 517 -44.55 -7.02 -16.77
C ASP A 517 -45.07 -8.36 -16.20
N GLY A 518 -44.29 -9.44 -16.38
CA GLY A 518 -44.63 -10.75 -15.85
C GLY A 518 -44.77 -10.76 -14.32
N TYR A 519 -43.87 -10.10 -13.61
CA TYR A 519 -43.93 -9.95 -12.15
C TYR A 519 -45.15 -9.13 -11.73
N THR A 520 -45.45 -8.01 -12.39
CA THR A 520 -46.65 -7.21 -12.10
C THR A 520 -47.94 -8.01 -12.28
N PHE A 521 -48.02 -8.86 -13.32
CA PHE A 521 -49.21 -9.70 -13.54
C PHE A 521 -49.26 -10.96 -12.66
N TYR A 522 -48.10 -11.47 -12.22
CA TYR A 522 -47.94 -12.74 -11.51
C TYR A 522 -46.88 -12.64 -10.40
N PRO A 523 -47.11 -11.83 -9.35
CA PRO A 523 -46.09 -11.52 -8.33
C PRO A 523 -45.65 -12.74 -7.51
N ASN A 524 -46.52 -13.76 -7.41
CA ASN A 524 -46.23 -14.99 -6.68
C ASN A 524 -45.45 -16.04 -7.51
N ASP A 525 -45.23 -15.80 -8.82
CA ASP A 525 -44.40 -16.69 -9.65
C ASP A 525 -42.94 -16.23 -9.58
N THR A 526 -42.15 -16.94 -8.79
CA THR A 526 -40.75 -16.61 -8.49
C THR A 526 -39.88 -16.49 -9.74
N ARG A 527 -40.25 -17.16 -10.85
CA ARG A 527 -39.52 -17.09 -12.12
C ARG A 527 -39.43 -15.66 -12.67
N PHE A 528 -40.47 -14.84 -12.44
CA PHE A 528 -40.45 -13.45 -12.87
C PHE A 528 -39.59 -12.59 -11.96
N ARG A 529 -39.69 -12.74 -10.64
CA ARG A 529 -38.82 -12.04 -9.68
C ARG A 529 -37.34 -12.31 -10.00
N ASP A 530 -36.98 -13.59 -10.10
CA ASP A 530 -35.60 -14.00 -10.39
C ASP A 530 -35.16 -13.50 -11.79
N GLY A 531 -36.08 -13.50 -12.76
CA GLY A 531 -35.85 -12.96 -14.09
C GLY A 531 -35.62 -11.43 -14.10
N VAL A 532 -36.39 -10.67 -13.30
CA VAL A 532 -36.18 -9.22 -13.12
C VAL A 532 -34.79 -8.99 -12.52
N HIS A 533 -34.42 -9.69 -11.44
CA HIS A 533 -33.12 -9.52 -10.80
C HIS A 533 -31.95 -9.81 -11.77
N GLN A 534 -32.00 -10.92 -12.50
CA GLN A 534 -30.93 -11.29 -13.45
C GLN A 534 -30.82 -10.32 -14.63
N SER A 535 -31.96 -9.88 -15.17
CA SER A 535 -31.98 -8.96 -16.31
C SER A 535 -31.60 -7.53 -15.91
N ALA A 536 -31.98 -7.08 -14.71
CA ALA A 536 -31.53 -5.83 -14.12
C ALA A 536 -30.01 -5.83 -13.90
N ALA A 537 -29.45 -6.89 -13.31
CA ALA A 537 -28.00 -7.04 -13.14
C ALA A 537 -27.25 -7.01 -14.49
N SER A 538 -27.76 -7.71 -15.50
CA SER A 538 -27.17 -7.69 -16.85
C SER A 538 -27.22 -6.30 -17.50
N LEU A 539 -28.31 -5.56 -17.30
CA LEU A 539 -28.45 -4.20 -17.80
C LEU A 539 -27.55 -3.21 -17.05
N LEU A 540 -27.38 -3.40 -15.73
CA LEU A 540 -26.47 -2.63 -14.89
C LEU A 540 -25.03 -2.75 -15.39
N THR A 541 -24.55 -3.98 -15.63
CA THR A 541 -23.21 -4.20 -16.20
C THR A 541 -23.02 -3.48 -17.54
N TRP A 542 -24.03 -3.54 -18.41
CA TRP A 542 -23.98 -2.84 -19.71
C TRP A 542 -23.94 -1.31 -19.53
N ALA A 543 -24.75 -0.77 -18.62
CA ALA A 543 -24.81 0.65 -18.32
C ALA A 543 -23.49 1.17 -17.73
N ILE A 544 -22.87 0.41 -16.82
CA ILE A 544 -21.51 0.69 -16.30
C ILE A 544 -20.49 0.75 -17.45
N GLY A 545 -20.59 -0.15 -18.44
CA GLY A 545 -19.74 -0.09 -19.62
C GLY A 545 -19.87 1.22 -20.40
N LYS A 546 -21.08 1.78 -20.52
CA LYS A 546 -21.32 3.08 -21.14
C LYS A 546 -20.82 4.25 -20.31
N HIS A 547 -21.06 4.21 -19.00
CA HIS A 547 -20.55 5.17 -18.03
C HIS A 547 -19.02 5.27 -18.09
N ASN A 548 -18.31 4.14 -18.10
CA ASN A 548 -16.86 4.10 -18.19
C ASN A 548 -16.31 4.73 -19.49
N LEU A 549 -17.09 4.69 -20.57
CA LEU A 549 -16.79 5.32 -21.86
C LEU A 549 -17.18 6.82 -21.91
N ALA A 550 -17.59 7.41 -20.79
CA ALA A 550 -18.11 8.79 -20.68
C ALA A 550 -19.39 9.04 -21.51
N ASP A 551 -20.14 7.99 -21.85
CA ASP A 551 -21.46 8.08 -22.49
C ASP A 551 -22.55 8.15 -21.39
N TYR A 552 -22.49 9.23 -20.60
CA TYR A 552 -23.31 9.38 -19.39
C TYR A 552 -24.80 9.44 -19.69
N GLU A 553 -25.21 10.11 -20.77
CA GLU A 553 -26.63 10.22 -21.16
C GLU A 553 -27.25 8.83 -21.37
N THR A 554 -26.56 7.95 -22.10
CA THR A 554 -27.02 6.58 -22.33
C THR A 554 -26.98 5.73 -21.05
N ALA A 555 -25.99 5.95 -20.19
CA ALA A 555 -25.88 5.22 -18.92
C ALA A 555 -27.00 5.60 -17.94
N ILE A 556 -27.26 6.90 -17.78
CA ILE A 556 -28.33 7.45 -16.93
C ILE A 556 -29.69 6.89 -17.35
N ASP A 557 -30.03 6.95 -18.65
CA ASP A 557 -31.29 6.38 -19.19
C ASP A 557 -31.46 4.87 -18.86
N ARG A 558 -30.36 4.12 -18.73
CA ARG A 558 -30.43 2.72 -18.29
C ARG A 558 -30.48 2.53 -16.78
N TYR A 559 -29.78 3.34 -16.00
CA TYR A 559 -29.87 3.29 -14.54
C TYR A 559 -31.29 3.64 -14.08
N GLU A 560 -31.91 4.67 -14.65
CA GLU A 560 -33.31 5.03 -14.38
C GLU A 560 -34.26 3.88 -14.74
N ALA A 561 -34.04 3.23 -15.90
CA ALA A 561 -34.85 2.09 -16.32
C ALA A 561 -34.70 0.87 -15.38
N ILE A 562 -33.53 0.66 -14.78
CA ILE A 562 -33.32 -0.39 -13.77
C ILE A 562 -34.06 -0.05 -12.49
N LEU A 563 -33.92 1.19 -11.98
CA LEU A 563 -34.57 1.63 -10.74
C LEU A 563 -36.10 1.69 -10.85
N ALA A 564 -36.64 1.79 -12.07
CA ALA A 564 -38.08 1.71 -12.33
C ALA A 564 -38.64 0.27 -12.31
N ALA A 565 -37.80 -0.77 -12.16
CA ALA A 565 -38.26 -2.14 -12.09
C ALA A 565 -39.08 -2.39 -10.82
N PRO A 566 -40.11 -3.26 -10.86
CA PRO A 566 -41.05 -3.45 -9.75
C PRO A 566 -40.46 -4.19 -8.54
N THR A 567 -39.29 -4.83 -8.71
CA THR A 567 -38.56 -5.53 -7.65
C THR A 567 -37.08 -5.59 -8.05
N LEU A 568 -36.17 -5.39 -7.10
CA LEU A 568 -34.73 -5.46 -7.31
C LEU A 568 -34.07 -6.15 -6.12
N SER A 569 -32.90 -6.74 -6.33
CA SER A 569 -32.03 -7.09 -5.21
C SER A 569 -31.37 -5.84 -4.63
N SER A 570 -31.19 -5.82 -3.32
CA SER A 570 -30.55 -4.71 -2.59
C SER A 570 -29.19 -4.32 -3.19
N ALA A 571 -28.38 -5.31 -3.59
CA ALA A 571 -27.09 -5.10 -4.24
C ALA A 571 -27.20 -4.33 -5.57
N VAL A 572 -28.13 -4.74 -6.46
CA VAL A 572 -28.32 -4.09 -7.77
C VAL A 572 -28.89 -2.69 -7.59
N GLU A 573 -29.83 -2.51 -6.67
CA GLU A 573 -30.43 -1.21 -6.38
C GLU A 573 -29.39 -0.22 -5.84
N SER A 574 -28.64 -0.62 -4.81
CA SER A 574 -27.60 0.21 -4.19
C SER A 574 -26.50 0.58 -5.18
N GLU A 575 -26.00 -0.40 -5.95
CA GLU A 575 -24.99 -0.14 -6.97
C GLU A 575 -25.54 0.78 -8.07
N THR A 576 -26.76 0.56 -8.55
CA THR A 576 -27.37 1.42 -9.59
C THR A 576 -27.53 2.85 -9.12
N LYS A 577 -28.03 3.09 -7.89
CA LYS A 577 -28.14 4.45 -7.31
C LYS A 577 -26.77 5.13 -7.23
N THR A 578 -25.75 4.40 -6.77
CA THR A 578 -24.38 4.91 -6.68
C THR A 578 -23.80 5.27 -8.04
N LYS A 579 -23.99 4.41 -9.06
CA LYS A 579 -23.48 4.67 -10.41
C LYS A 579 -24.25 5.81 -11.09
N LEU A 580 -25.57 5.92 -10.88
CA LEU A 580 -26.38 7.02 -11.36
C LEU A 580 -25.89 8.37 -10.83
N ALA A 581 -25.73 8.50 -9.51
CA ALA A 581 -25.25 9.73 -8.89
C ALA A 581 -23.87 10.15 -9.42
N ASN A 582 -22.96 9.17 -9.63
CA ASN A 582 -21.66 9.44 -10.24
C ASN A 582 -21.80 9.87 -11.72
N ALA A 583 -22.66 9.23 -12.50
CA ALA A 583 -22.87 9.57 -13.91
C ALA A 583 -23.47 10.96 -14.09
N GLU A 584 -24.40 11.38 -13.23
CA GLU A 584 -24.98 12.73 -13.22
C GLU A 584 -23.92 13.83 -12.94
N GLN A 585 -22.89 13.50 -12.16
CA GLN A 585 -21.75 14.39 -11.90
C GLN A 585 -20.66 14.32 -13.00
N GLY A 586 -20.82 13.45 -14.00
CA GLY A 586 -19.77 13.16 -14.97
C GLY A 586 -18.56 12.43 -14.37
N LYS A 587 -18.68 11.85 -13.18
CA LYS A 587 -17.59 11.19 -12.45
C LYS A 587 -17.44 9.75 -12.90
N ARG A 588 -16.26 9.37 -13.41
CA ARG A 588 -15.90 7.98 -13.74
C ARG A 588 -15.07 7.36 -12.61
N PRO A 589 -15.06 6.02 -12.45
CA PRO A 589 -14.18 5.36 -11.49
C PRO A 589 -12.71 5.73 -11.70
N ALA A 590 -11.95 5.87 -10.60
CA ALA A 590 -10.55 6.25 -10.63
C ALA A 590 -9.70 5.34 -11.54
N ASP A 591 -9.85 4.02 -11.44
CA ASP A 591 -9.07 3.08 -12.25
C ASP A 591 -9.34 3.25 -13.75
N VAL A 592 -10.59 3.53 -14.13
CA VAL A 592 -10.98 3.75 -15.54
C VAL A 592 -10.31 5.01 -16.09
N ILE A 593 -10.29 6.10 -15.32
CA ILE A 593 -9.61 7.34 -15.73
C ILE A 593 -8.10 7.11 -15.84
N TYR A 594 -7.52 6.42 -14.85
CA TYR A 594 -6.08 6.16 -14.81
C TYR A 594 -5.63 5.27 -15.98
N GLU A 595 -6.32 4.16 -16.25
CA GLU A 595 -6.04 3.29 -17.40
C GLU A 595 -6.21 4.01 -18.74
N ALA A 596 -7.23 4.87 -18.86
CA ALA A 596 -7.39 5.71 -20.04
C ALA A 596 -6.19 6.65 -20.22
N ALA A 597 -5.74 7.31 -19.14
CA ALA A 597 -4.58 8.20 -19.15
C ALA A 597 -3.30 7.49 -19.62
N GLN A 598 -3.05 6.24 -19.19
CA GLN A 598 -1.88 5.46 -19.62
C GLN A 598 -1.79 5.24 -21.14
N ASN A 599 -2.93 5.27 -21.83
CA ASN A 599 -3.01 5.03 -23.27
C ASN A 599 -2.88 6.32 -24.10
N ILE A 600 -2.95 7.50 -23.48
CA ILE A 600 -2.88 8.79 -24.18
C ILE A 600 -1.43 9.14 -24.52
N ARG A 601 -1.19 9.50 -25.79
CA ARG A 601 0.15 9.82 -26.31
C ARG A 601 0.41 11.31 -26.52
N THR A 602 -0.61 12.16 -26.42
CA THR A 602 -0.47 13.60 -26.61
C THR A 602 -0.33 14.30 -25.26
N ALA A 603 0.55 15.31 -25.16
CA ALA A 603 0.75 16.04 -23.91
C ALA A 603 -0.54 16.73 -23.41
N THR A 604 -1.33 17.27 -24.34
CA THR A 604 -2.61 17.92 -24.01
C THR A 604 -3.63 16.91 -23.48
N GLY A 605 -3.87 15.81 -24.20
CA GLY A 605 -4.82 14.81 -23.72
C GLY A 605 -4.39 14.11 -22.44
N LEU A 606 -3.08 13.91 -22.23
CA LEU A 606 -2.55 13.31 -21.01
C LEU A 606 -2.81 14.22 -19.80
N PHE A 607 -2.56 15.52 -19.96
CA PHE A 607 -2.85 16.52 -18.95
C PHE A 607 -4.36 16.59 -18.64
N GLU A 608 -5.21 16.61 -19.68
CA GLU A 608 -6.67 16.64 -19.51
C GLU A 608 -7.20 15.42 -18.74
N ALA A 609 -6.69 14.22 -19.01
CA ALA A 609 -7.09 13.00 -18.30
C ALA A 609 -6.66 13.00 -16.82
N TYR A 610 -5.43 13.45 -16.52
CA TYR A 610 -4.98 13.58 -15.13
C TYR A 610 -5.65 14.74 -14.39
N GLN A 611 -6.01 15.82 -15.10
CA GLN A 611 -6.80 16.92 -14.56
C GLN A 611 -8.20 16.43 -14.17
N GLU A 612 -8.86 15.63 -15.04
CA GLU A 612 -10.16 15.03 -14.73
C GLU A 612 -10.07 14.14 -13.48
N GLY A 613 -9.08 13.25 -13.43
CA GLY A 613 -8.86 12.38 -12.27
C GLY A 613 -8.61 13.18 -11.00
N TYR A 614 -7.76 14.19 -11.04
CA TYR A 614 -7.46 15.04 -9.89
C TYR A 614 -8.68 15.86 -9.43
N ALA A 615 -9.54 16.32 -10.35
CA ALA A 615 -10.73 17.09 -10.02
C ALA A 615 -11.75 16.29 -9.18
N PHE A 616 -11.89 14.99 -9.44
CA PHE A 616 -12.81 14.11 -8.70
C PHE A 616 -12.13 13.31 -7.57
N TYR A 617 -10.81 13.16 -7.62
CA TYR A 617 -10.00 12.34 -6.71
C TYR A 617 -8.67 13.04 -6.33
N PRO A 618 -8.72 14.22 -5.66
CA PRO A 618 -7.53 15.03 -5.39
C PRO A 618 -6.52 14.36 -4.43
N ASN A 619 -7.00 13.43 -3.59
CA ASN A 619 -6.20 12.70 -2.60
C ASN A 619 -5.57 11.41 -3.18
N ASP A 620 -5.97 10.97 -4.39
CA ASP A 620 -5.36 9.80 -5.03
C ASP A 620 -3.98 10.17 -5.57
N SER A 621 -2.95 9.52 -5.04
CA SER A 621 -1.54 9.78 -5.35
C SER A 621 -1.22 9.59 -6.84
N ARG A 622 -1.96 8.72 -7.55
CA ARG A 622 -1.79 8.49 -8.99
C ARG A 622 -2.16 9.72 -9.80
N PHE A 623 -3.25 10.40 -9.44
CA PHE A 623 -3.67 11.63 -10.12
C PHE A 623 -2.84 12.83 -9.70
N LYS A 624 -2.44 12.95 -8.44
CA LYS A 624 -1.52 14.00 -7.98
C LYS A 624 -0.17 13.95 -8.72
N THR A 625 0.44 12.76 -8.75
CA THR A 625 1.74 12.54 -9.40
C THR A 625 1.63 12.62 -10.93
N GLY A 626 0.56 12.06 -11.48
CA GLY A 626 0.28 12.10 -12.91
C GLY A 626 -0.02 13.51 -13.42
N LEU A 627 -0.77 14.32 -12.66
CA LEU A 627 -1.03 15.73 -12.98
C LEU A 627 0.28 16.53 -12.94
N ALA A 628 1.13 16.35 -11.93
CA ALA A 628 2.44 17.01 -11.88
C ALA A 628 3.32 16.65 -13.11
N SER A 629 3.41 15.36 -13.45
CA SER A 629 4.23 14.86 -14.56
C SER A 629 3.70 15.30 -15.93
N SER A 630 2.38 15.25 -16.12
CA SER A 630 1.73 15.71 -17.35
C SER A 630 1.75 17.23 -17.49
N SER A 631 1.71 17.98 -16.38
CA SER A 631 1.92 19.44 -16.36
C SER A 631 3.30 19.80 -16.92
N GLN A 632 4.34 19.10 -16.49
CA GLN A 632 5.70 19.31 -17.02
C GLN A 632 5.76 19.00 -18.53
N THR A 633 5.13 17.89 -18.95
CA THR A 633 5.06 17.51 -20.37
C THR A 633 4.32 18.55 -21.23
N LEU A 634 3.23 19.12 -20.70
CA LEU A 634 2.47 20.18 -21.35
C LEU A 634 3.27 21.50 -21.40
N LEU A 635 4.00 21.84 -20.33
CA LEU A 635 4.90 22.98 -20.27
C LEU A 635 6.02 22.86 -21.31
N ASP A 636 6.64 21.69 -21.45
CA ASP A 636 7.67 21.44 -22.46
C ASP A 636 7.13 21.57 -23.88
N LEU A 637 5.90 21.10 -24.12
CA LEU A 637 5.22 21.33 -25.39
C LEU A 637 4.97 22.82 -25.65
N ALA A 638 4.50 23.57 -24.64
CA ALA A 638 4.30 25.01 -24.74
C ALA A 638 5.62 25.75 -25.05
N LYS A 639 6.72 25.38 -24.37
CA LYS A 639 8.08 25.89 -24.61
C LYS A 639 8.56 25.63 -26.03
N ARG A 640 8.28 24.45 -26.61
CA ARG A 640 8.60 24.15 -28.02
C ARG A 640 7.88 25.07 -28.99
N TYR A 641 6.55 25.24 -28.85
CA TYR A 641 5.79 26.17 -29.67
C TYR A 641 6.30 27.60 -29.54
N HIS A 642 6.60 28.02 -28.31
CA HIS A 642 7.16 29.33 -28.01
C HIS A 642 8.50 29.56 -28.73
N GLN A 643 9.44 28.61 -28.66
CA GLN A 643 10.73 28.71 -29.35
C GLN A 643 10.60 28.71 -30.88
N GLN A 644 9.57 28.05 -31.43
CA GLN A 644 9.23 28.07 -32.86
C GLN A 644 8.61 29.40 -33.31
N GLY A 645 8.15 30.24 -32.37
CA GLY A 645 7.48 31.52 -32.63
C GLY A 645 5.96 31.41 -32.74
N ASP A 646 5.37 30.26 -32.42
CA ASP A 646 3.92 30.11 -32.31
C ASP A 646 3.45 30.52 -30.91
N TYR A 647 3.40 31.82 -30.68
CA TYR A 647 3.04 32.40 -29.38
C TYR A 647 1.60 32.10 -28.98
N ASN A 648 0.68 31.91 -29.94
CA ASN A 648 -0.72 31.61 -29.64
C ASN A 648 -0.86 30.19 -29.08
N ALA A 649 -0.22 29.20 -29.72
CA ALA A 649 -0.21 27.82 -29.23
C ALA A 649 0.48 27.69 -27.86
N ALA A 650 1.52 28.48 -27.61
CA ALA A 650 2.19 28.56 -26.31
C ALA A 650 1.27 29.18 -25.23
N LYS A 651 0.70 30.36 -25.49
CA LYS A 651 -0.18 31.08 -24.55
C LYS A 651 -1.40 30.26 -24.14
N SER A 652 -2.05 29.56 -25.07
CA SER A 652 -3.20 28.70 -24.73
C SER A 652 -2.83 27.61 -23.71
N ARG A 653 -1.61 27.05 -23.78
CA ARG A 653 -1.15 26.01 -22.85
C ARG A 653 -0.67 26.58 -21.53
N TYR A 654 0.05 27.71 -21.56
CA TYR A 654 0.42 28.44 -20.34
C TYR A 654 -0.81 28.83 -19.53
N LYS A 655 -1.87 29.30 -20.20
CA LYS A 655 -3.14 29.64 -19.56
C LYS A 655 -3.73 28.44 -18.82
N VAL A 656 -3.83 27.28 -19.47
CA VAL A 656 -4.35 26.05 -18.86
C VAL A 656 -3.52 25.64 -17.63
N LEU A 657 -2.18 25.67 -17.72
CA LEU A 657 -1.31 25.34 -16.59
C LEU A 657 -1.46 26.29 -15.39
N LEU A 658 -1.81 27.55 -15.63
CA LEU A 658 -2.00 28.55 -14.57
C LEU A 658 -3.40 28.53 -13.95
N GLU A 659 -4.41 28.06 -14.69
CA GLU A 659 -5.81 28.02 -14.24
C GLU A 659 -6.19 26.69 -13.58
N THR A 660 -5.44 25.60 -13.82
CA THR A 660 -5.73 24.29 -13.26
C THR A 660 -5.21 24.15 -11.81
N ASN A 661 -6.12 23.83 -10.89
CA ASN A 661 -5.79 23.45 -9.50
C ASN A 661 -4.99 22.15 -9.47
N GLY A 662 -4.03 22.05 -8.54
CA GLY A 662 -3.16 20.87 -8.39
C GLY A 662 -1.89 20.91 -9.25
N VAL A 663 -1.75 21.86 -10.18
CA VAL A 663 -0.48 22.07 -10.89
C VAL A 663 0.58 22.55 -9.88
N PRO A 664 1.77 21.92 -9.83
CA PRO A 664 2.83 22.30 -8.91
C PRO A 664 3.20 23.78 -9.00
N LYS A 665 3.40 24.42 -7.84
CA LYS A 665 3.74 25.85 -7.74
C LYS A 665 4.98 26.23 -8.55
N SER A 666 6.00 25.37 -8.55
CA SER A 666 7.21 25.52 -9.37
C SER A 666 6.92 25.59 -10.87
N ILE A 667 6.00 24.75 -11.36
CA ILE A 667 5.55 24.75 -12.76
C ILE A 667 4.76 26.03 -13.06
N GLN A 668 3.90 26.48 -12.15
CA GLN A 668 3.15 27.73 -12.31
C GLN A 668 4.07 28.94 -12.39
N ASP A 669 5.06 29.05 -11.50
CA ASP A 669 5.99 30.18 -11.46
C ASP A 669 6.85 30.23 -12.74
N LEU A 670 7.39 29.08 -13.18
CA LEU A 670 8.08 28.98 -14.46
C LEU A 670 7.17 29.31 -15.66
N THR A 671 5.93 28.83 -15.63
CA THR A 671 4.93 29.12 -16.66
C THR A 671 4.66 30.61 -16.77
N LYS A 672 4.51 31.31 -15.64
CA LYS A 672 4.28 32.77 -15.58
C LYS A 672 5.45 33.55 -16.19
N ILE A 673 6.69 33.17 -15.88
CA ILE A 673 7.88 33.81 -16.48
C ILE A 673 7.88 33.60 -18.00
N GLN A 674 7.66 32.38 -18.47
CA GLN A 674 7.62 32.09 -19.90
C GLN A 674 6.44 32.80 -20.61
N GLN A 675 5.29 32.92 -19.95
CA GLN A 675 4.13 33.62 -20.49
C GLN A 675 4.42 35.11 -20.71
N ASN A 676 5.13 35.78 -19.79
CA ASN A 676 5.49 37.21 -19.95
C ASN A 676 6.27 37.48 -21.25
N PHE A 677 7.19 36.58 -21.62
CA PHE A 677 7.91 36.66 -22.91
C PHE A 677 6.97 36.43 -24.10
N ALA A 678 6.09 35.43 -24.00
CA ALA A 678 5.13 35.12 -25.06
C ALA A 678 4.11 36.26 -25.29
N ASP A 679 3.65 36.92 -24.22
CA ASP A 679 2.75 38.09 -24.29
C ASP A 679 3.42 39.28 -24.97
N SER A 680 4.73 39.41 -24.82
CA SER A 680 5.55 40.39 -25.52
C SER A 680 5.97 39.96 -26.93
N ASN A 681 5.52 38.80 -27.42
CA ASN A 681 5.97 38.17 -28.66
C ASN A 681 7.50 38.04 -28.76
N GLN A 682 8.16 37.79 -27.64
CA GLN A 682 9.61 37.57 -27.56
C GLN A 682 9.89 36.09 -27.39
N ARG A 683 10.99 35.59 -27.94
CA ARG A 683 11.44 34.21 -27.65
C ARG A 683 12.00 34.14 -26.23
N ILE A 684 11.91 32.95 -25.62
CA ILE A 684 12.65 32.66 -24.39
C ILE A 684 14.15 32.89 -24.66
N PRO A 685 14.82 33.75 -23.87
CA PRO A 685 16.23 34.08 -24.10
C PRO A 685 17.14 32.86 -23.92
N THR A 686 18.38 32.96 -24.43
CA THR A 686 19.42 31.97 -24.12
C THR A 686 20.03 32.28 -22.76
N LEU A 687 20.59 31.26 -22.08
CA LEU A 687 21.28 31.43 -20.80
C LEU A 687 22.27 32.61 -20.84
N ALA A 688 23.18 32.64 -21.84
CA ALA A 688 24.15 33.72 -22.00
C ALA A 688 23.52 35.11 -22.15
N SER A 689 22.45 35.23 -22.94
CA SER A 689 21.75 36.51 -23.12
C SER A 689 21.03 36.97 -21.85
N TYR A 690 20.49 36.02 -21.09
CA TYR A 690 19.76 36.30 -19.86
C TYR A 690 20.69 36.58 -18.68
N THR A 691 21.84 35.89 -18.59
CA THR A 691 22.91 36.23 -17.63
C THR A 691 23.37 37.67 -17.81
N LYS A 692 23.51 38.14 -19.06
CA LYS A 692 23.84 39.53 -19.35
C LYS A 692 22.74 40.49 -18.88
N TYR A 693 21.47 40.18 -19.15
CA TYR A 693 20.33 40.95 -18.65
C TYR A 693 20.31 41.05 -17.12
N ALA A 694 20.59 39.95 -16.41
CA ALA A 694 20.67 39.93 -14.95
C ALA A 694 21.82 40.79 -14.41
N GLN A 695 22.98 40.77 -15.08
CA GLN A 695 24.14 41.60 -14.74
C GLN A 695 23.94 43.10 -15.00
N GLU A 696 23.07 43.47 -15.94
CA GLU A 696 22.76 44.86 -16.28
C GLU A 696 21.73 45.50 -15.34
N GLN A 697 21.11 44.72 -14.44
CA GLN A 697 20.22 45.25 -13.41
C GLN A 697 20.97 46.17 -12.44
N THR A 698 20.36 47.32 -12.12
CA THR A 698 21.04 48.37 -11.33
C THR A 698 20.62 48.41 -9.86
N THR A 699 19.57 47.70 -9.47
CA THR A 699 19.06 47.66 -8.09
C THR A 699 19.27 46.28 -7.48
N ALA A 700 19.55 46.19 -6.18
CA ALA A 700 19.75 44.91 -5.50
C ALA A 700 18.53 43.98 -5.64
N SER A 701 17.32 44.54 -5.53
CA SER A 701 16.06 43.80 -5.77
C SER A 701 15.93 43.36 -7.23
N GLY A 702 16.24 44.21 -8.21
CA GLY A 702 16.19 43.85 -9.63
C GLY A 702 17.19 42.76 -10.01
N ILE A 703 18.40 42.82 -9.46
CA ILE A 703 19.43 41.78 -9.62
C ILE A 703 18.91 40.45 -9.03
N LEU A 704 18.34 40.49 -7.82
CA LEU A 704 17.80 39.29 -7.17
C LEU A 704 16.67 38.65 -7.99
N THR A 705 15.68 39.45 -8.41
CA THR A 705 14.56 38.97 -9.23
C THR A 705 15.05 38.37 -10.55
N ALA A 706 15.97 39.03 -11.25
CA ALA A 706 16.50 38.52 -12.51
C ALA A 706 17.26 37.18 -12.32
N TYR A 707 18.07 37.05 -11.26
CA TYR A 707 18.74 35.77 -10.99
C TYR A 707 17.79 34.67 -10.51
N LEU A 708 16.72 35.00 -9.79
CA LEU A 708 15.68 34.05 -9.39
C LEU A 708 14.90 33.53 -10.61
N GLU A 709 14.44 34.44 -11.47
CA GLU A 709 13.77 34.08 -12.72
C GLU A 709 14.69 33.25 -13.63
N GLY A 710 15.97 33.60 -13.71
CA GLY A 710 16.97 32.83 -14.44
C GLY A 710 17.19 31.44 -13.86
N TYR A 711 17.29 31.34 -12.54
CA TYR A 711 17.39 30.06 -11.83
C TYR A 711 16.21 29.13 -12.17
N LEU A 712 14.98 29.66 -12.20
CA LEU A 712 13.79 28.92 -12.58
C LEU A 712 13.74 28.58 -14.08
N LEU A 713 14.10 29.53 -14.95
CA LEU A 713 14.08 29.34 -16.42
C LEU A 713 15.05 28.27 -16.93
N TYR A 714 16.19 28.12 -16.26
CA TYR A 714 17.29 27.23 -16.66
C TYR A 714 17.55 26.12 -15.64
N ASP A 715 16.49 25.66 -14.96
CA ASP A 715 16.49 24.43 -14.15
C ASP A 715 17.63 24.36 -13.13
N GLY A 716 17.80 25.44 -12.36
CA GLY A 716 18.80 25.51 -11.30
C GLY A 716 20.24 25.63 -11.78
N ASP A 717 20.47 26.12 -13.01
CA ASP A 717 21.80 26.32 -13.59
C ASP A 717 22.81 26.92 -12.59
N SER A 718 24.03 26.36 -12.59
CA SER A 718 25.04 26.69 -11.59
C SER A 718 25.52 28.14 -11.63
N GLU A 719 25.46 28.82 -12.79
CA GLU A 719 25.77 30.26 -12.87
C GLU A 719 24.64 31.09 -12.30
N MET A 720 23.38 30.72 -12.58
CA MET A 720 22.21 31.39 -12.01
C MET A 720 22.13 31.21 -10.49
N ALA A 721 22.41 30.00 -9.99
CA ALA A 721 22.46 29.71 -8.55
C ALA A 721 23.53 30.55 -7.83
N LYS A 722 24.74 30.65 -8.40
CA LYS A 722 25.81 31.52 -7.87
C LYS A 722 25.41 32.99 -7.91
N GLY A 723 24.80 33.43 -9.01
CA GLY A 723 24.28 34.78 -9.16
C GLY A 723 23.22 35.12 -8.13
N LEU A 724 22.26 34.23 -7.91
CA LEU A 724 21.20 34.34 -6.92
C LEU A 724 21.78 34.44 -5.51
N LYS A 725 22.68 33.54 -5.11
CA LYS A 725 23.38 33.60 -3.81
C LYS A 725 24.11 34.93 -3.58
N ASN A 726 24.82 35.42 -4.58
CA ASN A 726 25.51 36.71 -4.50
C ASN A 726 24.52 37.88 -4.41
N ALA A 727 23.42 37.84 -5.17
CA ALA A 727 22.38 38.85 -5.15
C ALA A 727 21.66 38.91 -3.79
N THR A 728 21.32 37.75 -3.21
CA THR A 728 20.75 37.62 -1.87
C THR A 728 21.67 38.23 -0.82
N ARG A 729 22.97 37.90 -0.84
CA ARG A 729 23.95 38.47 0.10
C ARG A 729 24.06 39.99 -0.05
N ASN A 730 24.06 40.50 -1.28
CA ASN A 730 24.08 41.94 -1.53
C ASN A 730 22.82 42.62 -1.00
N LEU A 731 21.65 42.01 -1.15
CA LEU A 731 20.41 42.54 -0.63
C LEU A 731 20.38 42.51 0.91
N LEU A 732 20.88 41.44 1.53
CA LEU A 732 21.01 41.33 2.99
C LEU A 732 21.91 42.41 3.56
N ASN A 733 23.06 42.66 2.92
CA ASN A 733 23.99 43.72 3.32
C ASN A 733 23.36 45.11 3.19
N TRP A 734 22.61 45.34 2.10
CA TRP A 734 21.88 46.58 1.91
C TRP A 734 20.79 46.78 2.98
N ALA A 735 20.00 45.74 3.26
CA ALA A 735 18.96 45.74 4.30
C ALA A 735 19.57 46.01 5.69
N SER A 736 20.68 45.33 6.01
CA SER A 736 21.46 45.55 7.23
C SER A 736 21.92 47.02 7.36
N SER A 737 22.34 47.64 6.26
CA SER A 737 22.72 49.06 6.25
C SER A 737 21.52 49.99 6.48
N GLN A 738 20.35 49.70 5.89
CA GLN A 738 19.14 50.47 6.17
C GLN A 738 18.71 50.34 7.64
N HIS A 739 18.80 49.13 8.19
CA HIS A 739 18.52 48.84 9.59
C HIS A 739 19.46 49.62 10.53
N GLN A 740 20.77 49.61 10.28
CA GLN A 740 21.74 50.41 11.05
C GLN A 740 21.45 51.91 11.02
N ASN A 741 20.85 52.41 9.93
CA ASN A 741 20.43 53.80 9.79
C ASN A 741 19.04 54.10 10.40
N GLY A 742 18.44 53.15 11.13
CA GLY A 742 17.15 53.29 11.80
C GLY A 742 15.93 53.19 10.87
N ARG A 743 16.09 52.69 9.65
CA ARG A 743 15.00 52.49 8.69
C ARG A 743 14.46 51.06 8.78
N TYR A 744 13.79 50.74 9.89
CA TYR A 744 13.37 49.38 10.23
C TYR A 744 12.40 48.78 9.19
N ASP A 745 11.33 49.49 8.83
CA ASP A 745 10.34 49.00 7.86
C ASP A 745 10.95 48.63 6.50
N THR A 746 11.90 49.45 6.03
CA THR A 746 12.62 49.19 4.77
C THR A 746 13.54 47.98 4.85
N ALA A 747 14.13 47.73 6.02
CA ALA A 747 14.95 46.56 6.24
C ALA A 747 14.10 45.29 6.36
N LEU A 748 12.98 45.36 7.11
CA LEU A 748 12.03 44.26 7.30
C LEU A 748 11.49 43.73 5.97
N ASP A 749 11.00 44.62 5.11
CA ASP A 749 10.49 44.27 3.77
C ASP A 749 11.54 43.51 2.92
N ARG A 750 12.83 43.84 3.08
CA ARG A 750 13.92 43.11 2.40
C ARG A 750 14.31 41.81 3.08
N TYR A 751 14.28 41.74 4.41
CA TYR A 751 14.52 40.49 5.12
C TYR A 751 13.43 39.47 4.78
N GLU A 752 12.16 39.88 4.72
CA GLU A 752 11.04 39.03 4.29
C GLU A 752 11.19 38.58 2.83
N THR A 753 11.61 39.49 1.94
CA THR A 753 11.90 39.13 0.54
C THR A 753 12.98 38.03 0.45
N ILE A 754 14.02 38.11 1.28
CA ILE A 754 15.12 37.13 1.31
C ILE A 754 14.63 35.79 1.85
N LEU A 755 13.88 35.80 2.95
CA LEU A 755 13.35 34.59 3.58
C LEU A 755 12.30 33.88 2.71
N GLY A 756 11.64 34.60 1.80
CA GLY A 756 10.68 34.03 0.84
C GLY A 756 11.29 33.40 -0.41
N LEU A 757 12.62 33.34 -0.55
CA LEU A 757 13.26 32.73 -1.71
C LEU A 757 13.20 31.19 -1.64
N PRO A 758 12.98 30.50 -2.77
CA PRO A 758 12.82 29.03 -2.78
C PRO A 758 14.11 28.26 -2.47
N VAL A 759 15.27 28.91 -2.60
CA VAL A 759 16.58 28.29 -2.36
C VAL A 759 17.47 29.30 -1.63
N LEU A 760 17.75 29.03 -0.35
CA LEU A 760 18.64 29.83 0.50
C LEU A 760 19.60 28.92 1.27
N ASP A 761 20.84 29.37 1.48
CA ASP A 761 21.76 28.70 2.41
C ASP A 761 21.24 28.88 3.85
N SER A 762 21.35 27.84 4.69
CA SER A 762 20.95 27.89 6.11
C SER A 762 21.54 29.09 6.86
N ASP A 763 22.83 29.38 6.63
CA ASP A 763 23.52 30.50 7.29
C ASP A 763 22.91 31.86 6.92
N LEU A 764 22.42 32.00 5.68
CA LEU A 764 21.73 33.21 5.24
C LEU A 764 20.34 33.34 5.88
N VAL A 765 19.64 32.23 6.09
CA VAL A 765 18.34 32.21 6.78
C VAL A 765 18.53 32.71 8.21
N THR A 766 19.41 32.05 8.97
CA THR A 766 19.69 32.39 10.38
C THR A 766 20.18 33.83 10.52
N GLU A 767 21.12 34.27 9.69
CA GLU A 767 21.60 35.66 9.72
C GLU A 767 20.45 36.66 9.44
N THR A 768 19.57 36.34 8.50
CA THR A 768 18.45 37.20 8.11
C THR A 768 17.37 37.25 9.19
N GLU A 769 16.98 36.12 9.77
CA GLU A 769 15.97 36.02 10.85
C GLU A 769 16.40 36.79 12.10
N ILE A 770 17.66 36.66 12.50
CA ILE A 770 18.17 37.35 13.68
C ILE A 770 18.19 38.86 13.44
N LYS A 771 18.65 39.31 12.27
CA LYS A 771 18.61 40.72 11.91
C LYS A 771 17.18 41.24 11.79
N LYS A 772 16.25 40.44 11.27
CA LYS A 772 14.81 40.73 11.26
C LYS A 772 14.27 40.90 12.68
N SER A 773 14.60 39.98 13.60
CA SER A 773 14.18 40.06 15.02
C SER A 773 14.63 41.36 15.70
N TYR A 774 15.85 41.83 15.41
CA TYR A 774 16.31 43.14 15.89
C TYR A 774 15.49 44.29 15.30
N ALA A 775 15.14 44.23 14.02
CA ALA A 775 14.33 45.25 13.37
C ALA A 775 12.89 45.25 13.87
N ASP A 776 12.28 44.08 14.09
CA ASP A 776 10.95 43.90 14.68
C ASP A 776 10.87 44.52 16.08
N LYS A 777 11.95 44.41 16.86
CA LYS A 777 12.09 45.03 18.20
C LYS A 777 12.46 46.52 18.16
N GLY A 778 12.65 47.11 16.98
CA GLY A 778 13.09 48.50 16.81
C GLY A 778 14.50 48.78 17.35
N LEU A 779 15.34 47.75 17.47
CA LEU A 779 16.71 47.85 17.98
C LEU A 779 17.69 48.14 16.84
N THR A 780 18.64 49.06 17.05
CA THR A 780 19.72 49.31 16.09
C THR A 780 20.73 48.16 16.09
N LEU A 781 21.10 47.65 14.91
CA LEU A 781 22.16 46.65 14.79
C LEU A 781 23.53 47.22 15.24
N PRO A 782 24.20 46.62 16.25
CA PRO A 782 25.56 47.03 16.62
C PRO A 782 26.55 46.68 15.51
N SER A 783 27.47 47.59 15.18
CA SER A 783 28.49 47.32 14.15
C SER A 783 29.43 46.17 14.55
N ALA A 784 29.91 45.39 13.58
CA ALA A 784 30.89 44.31 13.82
C ALA A 784 32.10 44.77 14.65
N ASN A 785 32.64 45.97 14.40
CA ASN A 785 33.75 46.52 15.18
C ASN A 785 33.40 46.74 16.66
N LYS A 786 32.17 47.19 16.94
CA LYS A 786 31.71 47.41 18.31
C LYS A 786 31.65 46.08 19.06
N ILE A 787 30.94 45.09 18.51
CA ILE A 787 30.80 43.76 19.13
C ILE A 787 32.18 43.12 19.34
N TYR A 788 33.06 43.18 18.33
CA TYR A 788 34.41 42.61 18.45
C TYR A 788 35.22 43.26 19.58
N THR A 789 35.14 44.60 19.71
CA THR A 789 35.84 45.34 20.77
C THR A 789 35.25 45.00 22.14
N ASP A 790 33.92 44.97 22.25
CA ASP A 790 33.21 44.67 23.49
C ASP A 790 33.53 43.23 23.94
N ALA A 791 33.49 42.25 23.03
CA ALA A 791 33.87 40.85 23.29
C ALA A 791 35.35 40.71 23.69
N SER A 792 36.27 41.35 22.96
CA SER A 792 37.71 41.29 23.26
C SER A 792 38.07 41.93 24.60
N SER A 793 37.28 42.90 25.07
CA SER A 793 37.50 43.61 26.33
C SER A 793 36.95 42.88 27.56
N GLN A 794 36.19 41.79 27.38
CA GLN A 794 35.64 41.01 28.49
C GLN A 794 36.75 40.39 29.34
N SER A 795 36.57 40.38 30.66
CA SER A 795 37.56 39.84 31.62
C SER A 795 37.42 38.33 31.87
N SER A 796 36.26 37.75 31.57
CA SER A 796 35.97 36.32 31.71
C SER A 796 36.06 35.62 30.36
N ALA A 797 36.72 34.47 30.32
CA ALA A 797 36.80 33.65 29.10
C ALA A 797 35.41 33.23 28.59
N SER A 798 34.44 32.99 29.48
CA SER A 798 33.05 32.68 29.09
C SER A 798 32.37 33.86 28.40
N HIS A 799 32.52 35.08 28.95
CA HIS A 799 31.94 36.28 28.33
C HIS A 799 32.65 36.67 27.03
N GLN A 800 33.97 36.43 26.93
CA GLN A 800 34.72 36.60 25.67
C GLN A 800 34.17 35.66 24.60
N LEU A 801 34.06 34.36 24.90
CA LEU A 801 33.54 33.35 23.98
C LEU A 801 32.11 33.70 23.53
N SER A 802 31.21 33.99 24.48
CA SER A 802 29.83 34.37 24.19
C SER A 802 29.73 35.62 23.29
N GLY A 803 30.51 36.67 23.56
CA GLY A 803 30.53 37.87 22.73
C GLY A 803 31.06 37.64 21.30
N PHE A 804 32.03 36.74 21.12
CA PHE A 804 32.49 36.37 19.78
C PHE A 804 31.47 35.51 19.03
N ILE A 805 30.72 34.64 19.73
CA ILE A 805 29.61 33.88 19.14
C ILE A 805 28.51 34.84 18.68
N GLU A 806 28.08 35.78 19.51
CA GLU A 806 27.07 36.80 19.14
C GLU A 806 27.52 37.58 17.89
N GLY A 807 28.80 37.97 17.85
CA GLY A 807 29.38 38.67 16.71
C GLY A 807 29.41 37.83 15.43
N TYR A 808 29.76 36.54 15.53
CA TYR A 808 29.69 35.60 14.42
C TYR A 808 28.26 35.44 13.91
N THR A 809 27.29 35.27 14.80
CA THR A 809 25.88 35.10 14.46
C THR A 809 25.31 36.28 13.67
N LEU A 810 25.69 37.52 14.04
CA LEU A 810 25.27 38.73 13.33
C LEU A 810 26.11 39.03 12.07
N TYR A 811 27.37 38.56 12.04
CA TYR A 811 28.35 38.87 10.99
C TYR A 811 29.20 37.63 10.64
N PRO A 812 28.60 36.58 10.06
CA PRO A 812 29.27 35.28 9.89
C PRO A 812 30.41 35.29 8.86
N THR A 813 30.57 36.37 8.10
CA THR A 813 31.66 36.52 7.12
C THR A 813 32.89 37.24 7.69
N ASP A 814 32.81 37.80 8.90
CA ASP A 814 33.94 38.47 9.55
C ASP A 814 34.84 37.44 10.25
N LYS A 815 36.02 37.21 9.66
CA LYS A 815 36.99 36.22 10.15
C LYS A 815 37.45 36.46 11.58
N ARG A 816 37.38 37.70 12.07
CA ARG A 816 37.83 38.05 13.42
C ARG A 816 37.00 37.35 14.49
N PHE A 817 35.70 37.13 14.26
CA PHE A 817 34.85 36.40 15.20
C PHE A 817 35.20 34.91 15.26
N HIS A 818 35.57 34.29 14.13
CA HIS A 818 36.05 32.90 14.11
C HIS A 818 37.34 32.74 14.93
N GLU A 819 38.31 33.61 14.71
CA GLU A 819 39.57 33.64 15.46
C GLU A 819 39.32 33.92 16.95
N GLY A 820 38.38 34.82 17.25
CA GLY A 820 37.93 35.17 18.59
C GLY A 820 37.28 34.01 19.35
N ILE A 821 36.34 33.29 18.71
CA ILE A 821 35.70 32.09 19.27
C ILE A 821 36.77 31.08 19.66
N ASN A 822 37.72 30.78 18.77
CA ASN A 822 38.78 29.82 19.03
C ASN A 822 39.70 30.24 20.18
N SER A 823 40.08 31.51 20.22
CA SER A 823 40.90 32.07 21.30
C SER A 823 40.16 32.07 22.64
N GLY A 824 38.85 32.36 22.63
CA GLY A 824 37.97 32.34 23.80
C GLY A 824 37.76 30.92 24.32
N ALA A 825 37.48 29.97 23.43
CA ALA A 825 37.33 28.55 23.75
C ALA A 825 38.61 27.98 24.36
N GLN A 826 39.79 28.25 23.80
CA GLN A 826 41.07 27.83 24.39
C GLN A 826 41.29 28.46 25.78
N SER A 827 40.97 29.73 25.95
CA SER A 827 41.11 30.41 27.25
C SER A 827 40.17 29.79 28.30
N LEU A 828 38.96 29.43 27.89
CA LEU A 828 37.98 28.78 28.75
C LEU A 828 38.40 27.33 29.09
N LEU A 829 38.94 26.59 28.12
CA LEU A 829 39.51 25.25 28.31
C LEU A 829 40.64 25.27 29.34
N ASN A 830 41.58 26.21 29.21
CA ASN A 830 42.69 26.40 30.15
C ASN A 830 42.21 26.79 31.56
N TRP A 831 41.09 27.50 31.66
CA TRP A 831 40.48 27.85 32.94
C TRP A 831 39.75 26.65 33.57
N ALA A 832 38.93 25.94 32.80
CA ALA A 832 38.21 24.75 33.24
C ALA A 832 39.17 23.63 33.68
N SER A 833 40.27 23.45 32.96
CA SER A 833 41.34 22.51 33.32
C SER A 833 41.96 22.80 34.68
N ARG A 834 42.09 24.07 35.06
CA ARG A 834 42.58 24.46 36.39
C ARG A 834 41.55 24.13 37.48
N GLN A 835 40.26 24.37 37.22
CA GLN A 835 39.19 23.98 38.14
C GLN A 835 39.16 22.46 38.38
N GLN A 836 39.30 21.66 37.32
CA GLN A 836 39.39 20.21 37.44
C GLN A 836 40.62 19.77 38.26
N ALA A 837 41.78 20.40 38.06
CA ALA A 837 42.99 20.09 38.83
C ALA A 837 42.83 20.39 40.34
N ASP A 838 42.10 21.46 40.67
CA ASP A 838 41.76 21.89 42.02
C ASP A 838 40.65 21.03 42.66
N GLY A 839 40.01 20.15 41.89
CA GLY A 839 38.92 19.26 42.35
C GLY A 839 37.51 19.83 42.21
N ASN A 840 37.35 20.99 41.55
CA ASN A 840 36.07 21.63 41.29
C ASN A 840 35.41 21.06 40.02
N PHE A 841 35.05 19.77 40.03
CA PHE A 841 34.61 19.04 38.84
C PHE A 841 33.34 19.60 38.21
N GLU A 842 32.30 19.91 39.00
CA GLU A 842 31.04 20.45 38.51
C GLU A 842 31.24 21.74 37.69
N THR A 843 32.07 22.65 38.21
CA THR A 843 32.41 23.91 37.51
C THR A 843 33.23 23.66 36.24
N ALA A 844 34.12 22.66 36.24
CA ALA A 844 34.89 22.31 35.05
C ALA A 844 33.99 21.71 33.95
N ILE A 845 33.11 20.78 34.32
CA ILE A 845 32.13 20.11 33.44
C ILE A 845 31.26 21.14 32.72
N ASP A 846 30.68 22.09 33.47
CA ASP A 846 29.82 23.14 32.90
C ASP A 846 30.56 23.99 31.85
N ARG A 847 31.83 24.36 32.11
CA ARG A 847 32.63 25.10 31.14
C ARG A 847 33.06 24.27 29.94
N TYR A 848 33.35 22.98 30.11
CA TYR A 848 33.62 22.08 28.99
C TYR A 848 32.40 21.97 28.08
N LYS A 849 31.20 21.76 28.64
CA LYS A 849 29.94 21.74 27.86
C LYS A 849 29.72 23.06 27.11
N THR A 850 30.04 24.20 27.73
CA THR A 850 29.97 25.52 27.08
C THR A 850 30.89 25.61 25.84
N ILE A 851 32.09 25.04 25.90
CA ILE A 851 33.03 25.02 24.77
C ILE A 851 32.51 24.13 23.65
N LEU A 852 31.99 22.94 23.98
CA LEU A 852 31.47 21.99 22.99
C LEU A 852 30.22 22.51 22.28
N ALA A 853 29.41 23.33 22.95
CA ALA A 853 28.24 23.98 22.35
C ALA A 853 28.60 25.19 21.45
N ALA A 854 29.82 25.70 21.51
CA ALA A 854 30.22 26.88 20.74
C ALA A 854 30.45 26.53 19.26
N PRO A 855 29.90 27.30 18.30
CA PRO A 855 30.11 27.04 16.87
C PRO A 855 31.56 27.29 16.47
N LEU A 856 32.08 26.56 15.48
CA LEU A 856 33.39 26.83 14.83
C LEU A 856 34.63 26.75 15.75
N VAL A 857 34.49 26.09 16.90
CA VAL A 857 35.65 25.75 17.74
C VAL A 857 36.55 24.75 17.01
N ASN A 858 37.85 24.99 17.05
CA ASN A 858 38.85 24.16 16.40
C ASN A 858 38.77 22.75 16.98
N TYR A 859 38.81 21.77 16.09
CA TYR A 859 38.68 20.37 16.43
C TYR A 859 39.68 19.89 17.51
N ALA A 860 40.90 20.44 17.56
CA ALA A 860 41.85 20.12 18.62
C ALA A 860 41.35 20.54 20.01
N ILE A 861 40.70 21.70 20.11
CA ILE A 861 40.11 22.22 21.36
C ILE A 861 38.90 21.36 21.75
N ILE A 862 38.06 20.97 20.79
CA ILE A 862 36.91 20.08 21.01
C ILE A 862 37.39 18.75 21.61
N ASN A 863 38.30 18.06 20.94
CA ASN A 863 38.76 16.75 21.40
C ASN A 863 39.45 16.80 22.76
N GLU A 864 40.29 17.82 23.01
CA GLU A 864 40.90 18.01 24.32
C GLU A 864 39.82 18.26 25.39
N THR A 865 38.78 19.04 25.06
CA THR A 865 37.65 19.33 25.94
C THR A 865 36.82 18.08 26.24
N GLU A 866 36.46 17.28 25.24
CA GLU A 866 35.72 16.02 25.40
C GLU A 866 36.48 15.04 26.29
N PHE A 867 37.79 14.89 26.05
CA PHE A 867 38.62 14.00 26.85
C PHE A 867 38.65 14.44 28.32
N ARG A 868 38.85 15.74 28.57
CA ARG A 868 38.88 16.29 29.93
C ARG A 868 37.52 16.23 30.61
N LEU A 869 36.44 16.43 29.85
CA LEU A 869 35.06 16.29 30.31
C LEU A 869 34.78 14.86 30.78
N ALA A 870 35.11 13.84 29.98
CA ALA A 870 34.92 12.45 30.35
C ALA A 870 35.67 12.08 31.64
N SER A 871 36.90 12.58 31.85
CA SER A 871 37.60 12.41 33.13
C SER A 871 36.92 13.17 34.28
N ALA A 872 36.46 14.40 34.04
CA ALA A 872 35.82 15.22 35.06
C ALA A 872 34.47 14.64 35.54
N GLU A 873 33.67 14.07 34.63
CA GLU A 873 32.40 13.40 34.95
C GLU A 873 32.60 12.16 35.84
N ASN A 874 33.74 11.48 35.70
CA ASN A 874 34.14 10.38 36.57
C ASN A 874 34.76 10.85 37.91
N GLY A 875 34.79 12.16 38.18
CA GLY A 875 35.43 12.73 39.38
C GLY A 875 36.96 12.59 39.37
N GLU A 876 37.56 12.36 38.20
CA GLU A 876 38.98 12.11 38.05
C GLU A 876 39.75 13.39 37.71
N LYS A 877 40.91 13.52 38.35
CA LYS A 877 41.91 14.50 37.92
C LYS A 877 42.51 14.06 36.58
N VAL A 878 42.94 15.04 35.79
CA VAL A 878 43.57 14.80 34.48
C VAL A 878 44.72 13.78 34.60
N PRO A 879 44.67 12.64 33.88
CA PRO A 879 45.69 11.60 33.97
C PRO A 879 47.08 12.09 33.58
N SER A 880 48.13 11.60 34.25
CA SER A 880 49.51 11.95 33.91
C SER A 880 49.96 11.35 32.56
N ALA A 881 50.93 12.00 31.91
CA ALA A 881 51.54 11.49 30.66
C ALA A 881 52.04 10.04 30.80
N ASP A 882 52.63 9.66 31.94
CA ASP A 882 53.10 8.29 32.16
C ASP A 882 51.95 7.28 32.27
N SER A 883 50.82 7.66 32.89
CA SER A 883 49.64 6.81 32.99
C SER A 883 49.06 6.54 31.60
N LEU A 884 48.83 7.59 30.82
CA LEU A 884 48.26 7.49 29.47
C LEU A 884 49.16 6.70 28.53
N TYR A 885 50.48 6.92 28.59
CA TYR A 885 51.44 6.17 27.78
C TYR A 885 51.42 4.68 28.10
N ASN A 886 51.36 4.31 29.39
CA ASN A 886 51.27 2.91 29.80
C ASN A 886 49.92 2.26 29.42
N GLN A 887 48.83 3.02 29.40
CA GLN A 887 47.54 2.54 28.90
C GLN A 887 47.60 2.30 27.38
N ALA A 888 48.14 3.24 26.61
CA ALA A 888 48.30 3.10 25.16
C ALA A 888 49.13 1.87 24.78
N LYS A 889 50.17 1.54 25.55
CA LYS A 889 50.98 0.33 25.33
C LYS A 889 50.29 -0.99 25.65
N LYS A 890 49.19 -0.98 26.42
CA LYS A 890 48.43 -2.19 26.76
C LYS A 890 47.31 -2.49 25.76
N GLU A 891 46.94 -1.51 24.94
CA GLU A 891 45.92 -1.67 23.91
C GLU A 891 46.42 -2.60 22.79
N THR A 892 45.52 -3.41 22.25
CA THR A 892 45.86 -4.49 21.31
C THR A 892 45.28 -4.28 19.92
N THR A 893 44.25 -3.45 19.79
CA THR A 893 43.63 -3.13 18.50
C THR A 893 44.33 -1.93 17.84
N LEU A 894 44.52 -1.93 16.52
CA LEU A 894 45.19 -0.81 15.83
C LEU A 894 44.46 0.53 16.03
N SER A 895 43.13 0.51 15.94
CA SER A 895 42.30 1.71 16.18
C SER A 895 42.36 2.16 17.64
N GLY A 896 42.30 1.23 18.60
CA GLY A 896 42.44 1.59 20.02
C GLY A 896 43.84 2.12 20.35
N ILE A 897 44.91 1.55 19.77
CA ILE A 897 46.27 2.04 19.97
C ILE A 897 46.36 3.50 19.48
N LEU A 898 45.84 3.78 18.28
CA LEU A 898 45.80 5.14 17.74
C LEU A 898 45.01 6.08 18.65
N GLU A 899 43.84 5.68 19.10
CA GLU A 899 43.00 6.45 20.03
C GLU A 899 43.75 6.78 21.34
N LYS A 900 44.33 5.78 22.01
CA LYS A 900 45.02 6.00 23.30
C LYS A 900 46.25 6.88 23.16
N PHE A 901 47.04 6.72 22.09
CA PHE A 901 48.16 7.63 21.82
C PHE A 901 47.68 9.05 21.48
N THR A 902 46.56 9.19 20.77
CA THR A 902 45.95 10.48 20.42
C THR A 902 45.45 11.20 21.67
N ASN A 903 44.80 10.51 22.59
CA ASN A 903 44.36 11.07 23.88
C ASN A 903 45.55 11.62 24.68
N GLY A 904 46.66 10.89 24.70
CA GLY A 904 47.90 11.37 25.30
C GLY A 904 48.50 12.58 24.57
N TYR A 905 48.46 12.59 23.23
CA TYR A 905 48.91 13.72 22.42
C TYR A 905 48.07 14.98 22.66
N LEU A 906 46.75 14.86 22.73
CA LEU A 906 45.84 15.99 22.99
C LEU A 906 46.16 16.70 24.30
N LEU A 907 46.44 15.93 25.36
CA LEU A 907 46.79 16.50 26.67
C LEU A 907 48.27 16.94 26.76
N TYR A 908 49.16 16.27 26.03
CA TYR A 908 50.60 16.47 26.10
C TYR A 908 51.23 16.56 24.70
N PRO A 909 50.89 17.60 23.90
CA PRO A 909 51.22 17.66 22.47
C PRO A 909 52.72 17.80 22.18
N ASN A 910 53.53 18.13 23.20
CA ASN A 910 54.98 18.25 23.08
C ASN A 910 55.75 16.99 23.54
N ASP A 911 55.08 15.98 24.10
CA ASP A 911 55.73 14.75 24.56
C ASP A 911 56.04 13.85 23.35
N GLN A 912 57.33 13.62 23.11
CA GLN A 912 57.83 12.87 21.96
C GLN A 912 57.31 11.42 21.92
N ARG A 913 56.94 10.85 23.08
CA ARG A 913 56.38 9.50 23.15
C ARG A 913 55.00 9.41 22.51
N PHE A 914 54.15 10.41 22.73
CA PHE A 914 52.83 10.47 22.12
C PHE A 914 52.91 10.84 20.65
N ILE A 915 53.78 11.78 20.27
CA ILE A 915 54.03 12.12 18.86
C ILE A 915 54.48 10.88 18.07
N GLY A 916 55.50 10.18 18.56
CA GLY A 916 55.99 8.96 17.92
C GLY A 916 54.94 7.83 17.91
N GLY A 917 54.18 7.68 19.00
CA GLY A 917 53.13 6.69 19.14
C GLY A 917 51.94 6.91 18.19
N VAL A 918 51.43 8.14 18.09
CA VAL A 918 50.36 8.51 17.15
C VAL A 918 50.78 8.20 15.72
N ASN A 919 52.00 8.61 15.34
CA ASN A 919 52.51 8.40 13.98
C ASN A 919 52.72 6.92 13.64
N ALA A 920 53.29 6.14 14.56
CA ALA A 920 53.45 4.70 14.37
C ALA A 920 52.09 3.98 14.27
N ALA A 921 51.14 4.33 15.13
CA ALA A 921 49.80 3.76 15.14
C ALA A 921 49.02 4.12 13.87
N ALA A 922 49.09 5.39 13.44
CA ALA A 922 48.45 5.87 12.21
C ALA A 922 49.03 5.16 10.98
N GLN A 923 50.34 4.98 10.91
CA GLN A 923 50.99 4.24 9.82
C GLN A 923 50.55 2.77 9.78
N ASN A 924 50.45 2.10 10.92
CA ASN A 924 49.97 0.72 10.98
C ASN A 924 48.50 0.61 10.56
N LEU A 925 47.66 1.54 11.01
CA LEU A 925 46.25 1.59 10.63
C LEU A 925 46.08 1.89 9.15
N LEU A 926 46.91 2.78 8.58
CA LEU A 926 46.96 3.11 7.16
C LEU A 926 47.30 1.88 6.31
N THR A 927 48.31 1.11 6.72
CA THR A 927 48.69 -0.15 6.07
C THR A 927 47.53 -1.15 6.10
N TRP A 928 46.91 -1.34 7.26
CA TRP A 928 45.76 -2.24 7.40
C TRP A 928 44.58 -1.79 6.52
N ALA A 929 44.26 -0.50 6.52
CA ALA A 929 43.18 0.08 5.71
C ALA A 929 43.46 -0.09 4.21
N THR A 930 44.71 0.08 3.79
CA THR A 930 45.18 -0.20 2.42
C THR A 930 44.91 -1.64 2.02
N THR A 931 45.18 -2.61 2.91
CA THR A 931 44.86 -4.02 2.66
C THR A 931 43.36 -4.23 2.49
N GLN A 932 42.52 -3.66 3.35
CA GLN A 932 41.06 -3.76 3.22
C GLN A 932 40.56 -3.16 1.90
N HIS A 933 41.14 -2.03 1.48
CA HIS A 933 40.82 -1.35 0.22
C HIS A 933 41.08 -2.28 -0.96
N ASN A 934 42.26 -2.90 -1.01
CA ASN A 934 42.62 -3.81 -2.11
C ASN A 934 41.77 -5.09 -2.12
N GLU A 935 41.25 -5.52 -0.97
CA GLU A 935 40.29 -6.62 -0.87
C GLU A 935 38.84 -6.21 -1.23
N GLY A 936 38.63 -4.97 -1.70
CA GLY A 936 37.32 -4.46 -2.12
C GLY A 936 36.41 -4.04 -0.97
N ARG A 937 36.89 -4.04 0.27
CA ARG A 937 36.14 -3.60 1.46
C ARG A 937 36.23 -2.08 1.63
N PHE A 938 35.73 -1.34 0.63
CA PHE A 938 35.87 0.12 0.55
C PHE A 938 35.31 0.86 1.77
N SER A 939 34.13 0.47 2.29
CA SER A 939 33.53 1.13 3.45
C SER A 939 34.38 0.96 4.72
N VAL A 940 35.01 -0.21 4.90
CA VAL A 940 35.88 -0.50 6.05
C VAL A 940 37.18 0.30 5.94
N ALA A 941 37.77 0.35 4.75
CA ALA A 941 38.96 1.14 4.47
C ALA A 941 38.70 2.64 4.65
N GLN A 942 37.59 3.13 4.10
CA GLN A 942 37.14 4.52 4.20
C GLN A 942 37.05 4.96 5.66
N ALA A 943 36.35 4.19 6.51
CA ALA A 943 36.21 4.52 7.93
C ALA A 943 37.56 4.65 8.65
N ARG A 944 38.56 3.83 8.28
CA ARG A 944 39.91 3.93 8.86
C ARG A 944 40.72 5.08 8.30
N TYR A 945 40.61 5.39 7.01
CA TYR A 945 41.24 6.59 6.47
C TYR A 945 40.66 7.86 7.08
N GLU A 946 39.35 7.93 7.27
CA GLU A 946 38.68 9.03 7.96
C GLU A 946 39.17 9.15 9.41
N THR A 947 39.31 8.03 10.13
CA THR A 947 39.89 8.01 11.48
C THR A 947 41.31 8.61 11.49
N ILE A 948 42.15 8.26 10.51
CA ILE A 948 43.51 8.81 10.38
C ILE A 948 43.44 10.30 10.06
N MET A 949 42.58 10.71 9.13
CA MET A 949 42.41 12.11 8.74
C MET A 949 41.89 13.00 9.87
N SER A 950 41.11 12.45 10.79
CA SER A 950 40.62 13.18 11.96
C SER A 950 41.59 13.14 13.14
N THR A 951 42.72 12.43 13.06
CA THR A 951 43.61 12.28 14.21
C THR A 951 44.66 13.42 14.25
N PRO A 952 44.69 14.25 15.30
CA PRO A 952 45.65 15.34 15.41
C PRO A 952 47.08 14.84 15.68
N GLY A 953 48.08 15.61 15.25
CA GLY A 953 49.50 15.32 15.50
C GLY A 953 50.14 14.27 14.59
N ILE A 954 49.43 13.83 13.55
CA ILE A 954 49.95 12.95 12.52
C ILE A 954 50.91 13.70 11.59
N ASP A 955 51.92 12.98 11.12
CA ASP A 955 52.89 13.41 10.13
C ASP A 955 52.17 13.72 8.81
N ALA A 956 52.45 14.90 8.26
CA ALA A 956 51.78 15.40 7.07
C ALA A 956 51.88 14.43 5.87
N PHE A 957 52.92 13.59 5.80
CA PHE A 957 53.06 12.58 4.76
C PHE A 957 52.05 11.43 4.91
N ILE A 958 51.85 10.94 6.14
CA ILE A 958 50.85 9.91 6.47
C ILE A 958 49.44 10.44 6.18
N GLU A 959 49.15 11.67 6.63
CA GLU A 959 47.88 12.35 6.34
C GLU A 959 47.66 12.49 4.83
N LYS A 960 48.69 12.92 4.09
CA LYS A 960 48.58 13.06 2.64
C LYS A 960 48.32 11.72 1.95
N GLN A 961 48.98 10.65 2.38
CA GLN A 961 48.76 9.31 1.84
C GLN A 961 47.33 8.82 2.13
N ALA A 962 46.86 8.96 3.38
CA ALA A 962 45.50 8.59 3.77
C ALA A 962 44.45 9.37 2.98
N SER A 963 44.64 10.68 2.81
CA SER A 963 43.76 11.56 2.01
C SER A 963 43.63 11.09 0.56
N ILE A 964 44.74 10.69 -0.07
CA ILE A 964 44.71 10.15 -1.44
C ILE A 964 43.92 8.84 -1.46
N GLN A 965 44.20 7.91 -0.55
CA GLN A 965 43.51 6.61 -0.54
C GLN A 965 42.01 6.74 -0.21
N LEU A 966 41.64 7.67 0.67
CA LEU A 966 40.25 8.04 0.98
C LEU A 966 39.49 8.53 -0.26
N ASP A 967 40.10 9.35 -1.11
CA ASP A 967 39.49 9.82 -2.37
C ASP A 967 39.18 8.65 -3.32
N TYR A 968 40.03 7.61 -3.36
CA TYR A 968 39.74 6.39 -4.13
C TYR A 968 38.66 5.53 -3.47
N ALA A 969 38.71 5.36 -2.14
CA ALA A 969 37.76 4.54 -1.40
C ALA A 969 36.33 5.10 -1.47
N SER A 970 36.17 6.41 -1.30
CA SER A 970 34.89 7.12 -1.42
C SER A 970 34.26 7.00 -2.81
N LYS A 971 35.09 6.87 -3.86
CA LYS A 971 34.66 6.60 -5.24
C LYS A 971 34.49 5.12 -5.56
N LYS A 972 34.71 4.22 -4.58
CA LYS A 972 34.73 2.75 -4.75
C LYS A 972 35.69 2.29 -5.85
N GLN A 973 36.83 2.98 -5.98
CA GLN A 973 37.86 2.70 -6.98
C GLN A 973 39.03 1.92 -6.38
N ALA A 974 39.60 0.98 -7.13
CA ALA A 974 40.84 0.30 -6.73
C ALA A 974 42.01 1.29 -6.65
N LEU A 975 42.93 1.07 -5.70
CA LEU A 975 44.15 1.87 -5.60
C LEU A 975 45.06 1.59 -6.80
N PRO A 976 45.76 2.61 -7.33
CA PRO A 976 46.82 2.37 -8.31
C PRO A 976 47.99 1.67 -7.61
N ASP A 977 48.66 0.70 -8.26
CA ASP A 977 49.78 -0.09 -7.69
C ASP A 977 50.81 0.75 -6.92
N ARG A 978 51.01 2.00 -7.36
CA ARG A 978 51.83 2.99 -6.67
C ARG A 978 51.13 4.34 -6.59
N ILE A 979 51.17 4.95 -5.42
CA ILE A 979 50.86 6.37 -5.21
C ILE A 979 52.16 7.18 -5.29
N GLN A 980 52.11 8.35 -5.91
CA GLN A 980 53.23 9.28 -5.99
C GLN A 980 52.94 10.56 -5.21
N ILE A 981 53.72 10.81 -4.17
CA ILE A 981 53.63 12.03 -3.37
C ILE A 981 54.86 12.87 -3.64
N GLY A 982 54.66 14.13 -4.03
CA GLY A 982 55.72 15.10 -4.28
C GLY A 982 55.81 16.11 -3.15
N THR A 983 57.02 16.35 -2.64
CA THR A 983 57.33 17.44 -1.71
C THR A 983 57.88 18.62 -2.49
N ILE A 984 57.27 19.80 -2.35
CA ILE A 984 57.75 21.02 -2.99
C ILE A 984 59.03 21.51 -2.31
N ASN A 985 60.08 21.78 -3.09
CA ASN A 985 61.38 22.24 -2.62
C ASN A 985 61.74 23.56 -3.31
N VAL A 986 61.40 24.69 -2.67
CA VAL A 986 61.57 26.07 -3.21
C VAL A 986 61.87 27.07 -2.10
N ASN A 987 62.55 28.19 -2.41
CA ASN A 987 62.85 29.21 -1.39
C ASN A 987 61.66 30.10 -0.99
N SER A 988 60.53 30.03 -1.69
CA SER A 988 59.35 30.86 -1.37
C SER A 988 58.05 30.17 -1.79
N THR A 989 57.69 30.23 -3.07
CA THR A 989 56.50 29.57 -3.62
C THR A 989 56.75 29.04 -5.03
N LEU A 990 56.05 27.97 -5.39
CA LEU A 990 56.02 27.37 -6.72
C LEU A 990 54.70 27.70 -7.42
N ASN A 991 54.77 28.21 -8.65
CA ASN A 991 53.57 28.50 -9.45
C ASN A 991 52.88 27.21 -9.93
N VAL A 992 51.58 27.12 -9.69
CA VAL A 992 50.68 26.09 -10.22
C VAL A 992 50.05 26.61 -11.50
N ARG A 993 50.09 25.83 -12.60
CA ARG A 993 49.70 26.31 -13.93
C ARG A 993 48.61 25.46 -14.57
N THR A 994 47.90 26.03 -15.54
CA THR A 994 46.89 25.35 -16.36
C THR A 994 47.46 24.32 -17.35
N GLY A 995 48.78 24.32 -17.60
CA GLY A 995 49.44 23.40 -18.53
C GLY A 995 50.93 23.18 -18.24
N PRO A 996 51.57 22.17 -18.86
CA PRO A 996 52.93 21.70 -18.52
C PRO A 996 54.06 22.55 -19.15
N SER A 997 54.00 23.87 -18.98
CA SER A 997 55.02 24.84 -19.41
C SER A 997 54.91 26.16 -18.63
N GLY A 998 56.02 26.89 -18.51
CA GLY A 998 56.06 28.22 -17.90
C GLY A 998 55.21 29.29 -18.61
N SER A 999 54.75 29.04 -19.84
CA SER A 999 53.92 29.96 -20.64
C SER A 999 52.43 29.91 -20.30
N TYR A 1000 51.95 28.89 -19.58
CA TYR A 1000 50.54 28.74 -19.22
C TYR A 1000 50.13 29.65 -18.06
N SER A 1001 48.84 29.99 -17.99
CA SER A 1001 48.29 30.84 -16.93
C SER A 1001 48.48 30.22 -15.54
N ILE A 1002 48.75 31.09 -14.56
CA ILE A 1002 48.94 30.71 -13.15
C ILE A 1002 47.56 30.54 -12.52
N LEU A 1003 47.30 29.37 -11.96
CA LEU A 1003 46.08 29.06 -11.19
C LEU A 1003 46.24 29.40 -9.71
N GLY A 1004 47.47 29.39 -9.21
CA GLY A 1004 47.80 29.64 -7.82
C GLY A 1004 49.26 29.35 -7.53
N THR A 1005 49.60 29.24 -6.25
CA THR A 1005 50.97 28.99 -5.78
C THR A 1005 50.97 27.97 -4.65
N LEU A 1006 52.02 27.15 -4.58
CA LEU A 1006 52.29 26.22 -3.47
C LEU A 1006 53.51 26.70 -2.67
N PRO A 1007 53.47 26.71 -1.34
CA PRO A 1007 54.63 27.07 -0.53
C PRO A 1007 55.69 25.96 -0.52
N ASP A 1008 56.88 26.28 0.00
CA ASP A 1008 57.92 25.30 0.32
C ASP A 1008 57.39 24.22 1.29
N GLY A 1009 57.83 22.98 1.11
CA GLY A 1009 57.41 21.83 1.91
C GLY A 1009 55.99 21.32 1.63
N ALA A 1010 55.22 21.96 0.74
CA ALA A 1010 53.87 21.50 0.41
C ALA A 1010 53.88 20.08 -0.18
N LEU A 1011 52.90 19.26 0.20
CA LEU A 1011 52.74 17.89 -0.31
C LEU A 1011 51.65 17.82 -1.38
N VAL A 1012 51.99 17.25 -2.54
CA VAL A 1012 51.07 17.11 -3.68
C VAL A 1012 50.96 15.67 -4.14
N ASN A 1013 49.74 15.26 -4.51
CA ASN A 1013 49.54 14.00 -5.21
C ASN A 1013 49.91 14.20 -6.69
N VAL A 1014 50.90 13.45 -7.16
CA VAL A 1014 51.33 13.49 -8.56
C VAL A 1014 50.58 12.40 -9.34
N VAL A 1015 49.67 12.84 -10.19
CA VAL A 1015 48.77 11.96 -10.95
C VAL A 1015 49.46 11.39 -12.19
N SER A 1016 50.31 12.19 -12.85
CA SER A 1016 51.08 11.74 -14.00
C SER A 1016 52.29 12.63 -14.25
N GLN A 1017 53.30 12.09 -14.92
CA GLN A 1017 54.50 12.82 -15.34
C GLN A 1017 54.45 13.07 -16.85
N HIS A 1018 54.56 14.34 -17.24
CA HIS A 1018 54.60 14.73 -18.64
C HIS A 1018 56.03 14.60 -19.19
N SER A 1019 56.18 14.27 -20.47
CA SER A 1019 57.49 14.12 -21.13
C SER A 1019 58.37 15.38 -21.10
N SER A 1020 57.79 16.54 -20.82
CA SER A 1020 58.49 17.82 -20.63
C SER A 1020 59.09 18.02 -19.24
N GLY A 1021 58.97 17.06 -18.32
CA GLY A 1021 59.47 17.18 -16.94
C GLY A 1021 58.52 17.92 -16.00
N TRP A 1022 57.24 18.05 -16.37
CA TRP A 1022 56.19 18.65 -15.53
C TRP A 1022 55.32 17.55 -14.90
N PHE A 1023 54.89 17.78 -13.67
CA PHE A 1023 54.02 16.88 -12.94
C PHE A 1023 52.59 17.41 -12.95
N GLN A 1024 51.65 16.55 -13.32
CA GLN A 1024 50.23 16.81 -13.22
C GLN A 1024 49.77 16.52 -11.79
N ILE A 1025 49.06 17.47 -11.20
CA ILE A 1025 48.54 17.40 -9.84
C ILE A 1025 47.05 17.75 -9.83
N ASN A 1026 46.35 17.38 -8.76
CA ASN A 1026 45.04 17.93 -8.44
C ASN A 1026 45.23 19.15 -7.51
N PHE A 1027 44.74 20.32 -7.93
CA PHE A 1027 44.79 21.56 -7.16
C PHE A 1027 43.40 22.18 -7.09
N ASN A 1028 42.81 22.24 -5.88
CA ASN A 1028 41.45 22.74 -5.63
C ASN A 1028 40.37 22.10 -6.54
N GLY A 1029 40.45 20.77 -6.72
CA GLY A 1029 39.51 20.02 -7.55
C GLY A 1029 39.71 20.17 -9.06
N LYS A 1030 40.78 20.85 -9.51
CA LYS A 1030 41.11 21.05 -10.92
C LYS A 1030 42.43 20.38 -11.28
N THR A 1031 42.52 19.89 -12.51
CA THR A 1031 43.78 19.44 -13.10
C THR A 1031 44.72 20.62 -13.26
N ALA A 1032 45.93 20.50 -12.72
CA ALA A 1032 46.96 21.54 -12.79
C ALA A 1032 48.35 20.93 -12.93
N TYR A 1033 49.35 21.77 -13.20
CA TYR A 1033 50.73 21.35 -13.46
C TYR A 1033 51.75 22.14 -12.65
N VAL A 1034 52.77 21.45 -12.16
CA VAL A 1034 53.95 22.00 -11.49
C VAL A 1034 55.23 21.49 -12.15
N SER A 1035 56.31 22.27 -12.08
CA SER A 1035 57.60 21.88 -12.66
C SER A 1035 58.28 20.83 -11.78
N GLY A 1036 58.60 19.65 -12.34
CA GLY A 1036 59.22 18.54 -11.61
C GLY A 1036 60.62 18.86 -11.05
N ASN A 1037 61.30 19.88 -11.59
CA ASN A 1037 62.60 20.36 -11.05
C ASN A 1037 62.55 20.84 -9.59
N TYR A 1038 61.36 21.10 -9.05
CA TYR A 1038 61.15 21.62 -7.70
C TYR A 1038 60.36 20.63 -6.82
N VAL A 1039 60.30 19.36 -7.22
CA VAL A 1039 59.49 18.35 -6.55
C VAL A 1039 60.33 17.12 -6.26
N ASP A 1040 60.54 16.85 -4.97
CA ASP A 1040 61.14 15.60 -4.50
C ASP A 1040 60.03 14.53 -4.45
N LEU A 1041 60.13 13.53 -5.32
CA LEU A 1041 59.07 12.55 -5.53
C LEU A 1041 59.32 11.25 -4.75
N VAL A 1042 58.33 10.82 -3.97
CA VAL A 1042 58.29 9.53 -3.28
C VAL A 1042 57.22 8.64 -3.91
N SER A 1043 57.59 7.40 -4.23
CA SER A 1043 56.67 6.39 -4.78
C SER A 1043 56.38 5.31 -3.76
N ILE A 1044 55.12 5.15 -3.40
CA ILE A 1044 54.62 4.28 -2.34
C ILE A 1044 53.84 3.14 -2.98
N ALA A 1045 54.18 1.88 -2.68
CA ALA A 1045 53.40 0.73 -3.12
C ALA A 1045 52.08 0.66 -2.35
N THR A 1046 50.97 0.42 -3.05
CA THR A 1046 49.63 0.34 -2.45
C THR A 1046 49.08 -1.07 -2.41
N VAL A 1047 49.66 -2.02 -3.15
CA VAL A 1047 49.29 -3.44 -3.11
C VAL A 1047 50.28 -4.20 -2.21
N PRO A 1048 49.84 -5.21 -1.42
CA PRO A 1048 50.76 -6.11 -0.76
C PRO A 1048 51.66 -6.75 -1.83
N ASN A 1049 52.97 -6.55 -1.75
CA ASN A 1049 53.89 -7.02 -2.77
C ASN A 1049 53.71 -8.54 -2.99
N SER A 1050 53.31 -8.94 -4.21
CA SER A 1050 53.30 -10.33 -4.65
C SER A 1050 54.75 -10.80 -4.83
N GLY A 1051 55.42 -11.10 -3.72
CA GLY A 1051 56.77 -11.64 -3.69
C GLY A 1051 56.79 -13.08 -3.19
N PRO A 1052 57.97 -13.73 -3.18
CA PRO A 1052 58.10 -15.14 -2.78
C PRO A 1052 57.69 -15.42 -1.33
N LEU A 1053 57.51 -14.39 -0.51
CA LEU A 1053 57.06 -14.51 0.88
C LEU A 1053 55.64 -13.94 1.10
N SER A 1054 54.88 -13.71 0.01
CA SER A 1054 53.51 -13.20 0.08
C SER A 1054 52.65 -14.06 1.01
N GLY A 1055 51.98 -13.42 1.95
CA GLY A 1055 51.11 -14.07 2.94
C GLY A 1055 51.85 -14.71 4.13
N ARG A 1056 53.18 -14.54 4.24
CA ARG A 1056 53.96 -15.02 5.39
C ARG A 1056 54.14 -13.93 6.42
N THR A 1057 53.99 -14.27 7.70
CA THR A 1057 54.31 -13.40 8.83
C THR A 1057 55.57 -13.91 9.51
N ILE A 1058 56.56 -13.02 9.69
CA ILE A 1058 57.91 -13.36 10.14
C ILE A 1058 58.26 -12.49 11.34
N VAL A 1059 58.59 -13.12 12.48
CA VAL A 1059 59.07 -12.39 13.65
C VAL A 1059 60.60 -12.34 13.62
N LEU A 1060 61.15 -11.13 13.66
CA LEU A 1060 62.58 -10.89 13.77
C LEU A 1060 62.95 -10.36 15.14
N ASP A 1061 63.87 -11.06 15.80
CA ASP A 1061 64.45 -10.65 17.07
C ASP A 1061 65.88 -10.15 16.87
N ALA A 1062 66.04 -8.84 17.06
CA ALA A 1062 67.34 -8.25 17.28
C ALA A 1062 67.76 -8.57 18.74
N GLY A 1063 68.61 -9.58 18.95
CA GLY A 1063 69.20 -9.92 20.25
C GLY A 1063 69.76 -8.72 21.04
N HIS A 1064 69.76 -8.81 22.36
CA HIS A 1064 70.23 -7.74 23.27
C HIS A 1064 69.46 -6.41 23.11
N GLY A 1065 69.94 -5.31 23.71
CA GLY A 1065 69.33 -3.98 23.61
C GLY A 1065 69.30 -3.21 24.94
N GLY A 1066 69.20 -1.88 24.88
CA GLY A 1066 69.22 -1.01 26.05
C GLY A 1066 70.46 -1.25 26.93
N PRO A 1067 70.30 -1.54 28.24
CA PRO A 1067 71.41 -1.85 29.14
C PRO A 1067 72.15 -3.17 28.86
N ASP A 1068 71.64 -4.08 28.03
CA ASP A 1068 72.34 -5.31 27.64
C ASP A 1068 73.09 -5.09 26.31
N PRO A 1069 74.43 -4.96 26.32
CA PRO A 1069 75.21 -4.72 25.11
C PRO A 1069 75.47 -5.98 24.26
N GLY A 1070 75.21 -7.17 24.81
CA GLY A 1070 75.70 -8.44 24.25
C GLY A 1070 77.22 -8.53 24.24
N ALA A 1071 77.78 -9.25 23.27
CA ALA A 1071 79.22 -9.34 23.08
C ALA A 1071 79.85 -7.97 22.75
N GLN A 1072 80.98 -7.67 23.38
CA GLN A 1072 81.76 -6.47 23.14
C GLN A 1072 83.19 -6.84 22.72
N ALA A 1073 83.58 -6.47 21.51
CA ALA A 1073 84.92 -6.76 20.99
C ALA A 1073 85.39 -5.72 19.97
N GLY A 1074 86.64 -5.25 20.11
CA GLY A 1074 87.27 -4.32 19.18
C GLY A 1074 86.50 -2.99 18.98
N GLY A 1075 85.78 -2.52 20.00
CA GLY A 1075 85.00 -1.28 19.95
C GLY A 1075 83.65 -1.39 19.24
N MET A 1076 83.14 -2.60 19.02
CA MET A 1076 81.77 -2.87 18.55
C MET A 1076 80.94 -3.47 19.68
N GLU A 1077 79.66 -3.14 19.71
CA GLU A 1077 78.65 -3.78 20.57
C GLU A 1077 77.70 -4.63 19.72
N GLU A 1078 77.38 -5.83 20.19
CA GLU A 1078 76.52 -6.76 19.46
C GLU A 1078 75.14 -6.16 19.21
N LYS A 1079 74.55 -5.51 20.23
CA LYS A 1079 73.22 -4.90 20.15
C LYS A 1079 73.04 -3.90 19.00
N GLU A 1080 74.10 -3.16 18.64
CA GLU A 1080 74.08 -2.17 17.57
C GLU A 1080 74.23 -2.83 16.20
N LEU A 1081 75.17 -3.77 16.08
CA LEU A 1081 75.45 -4.49 14.84
C LEU A 1081 74.24 -5.28 14.37
N ILE A 1082 73.65 -6.03 15.28
CA ILE A 1082 72.54 -6.91 14.96
C ILE A 1082 71.27 -6.10 14.69
N LEU A 1083 71.03 -4.96 15.38
CA LEU A 1083 69.88 -4.10 15.09
C LEU A 1083 69.92 -3.57 13.65
N ASP A 1084 71.09 -3.11 13.17
CA ASP A 1084 71.27 -2.67 11.78
C ASP A 1084 71.02 -3.82 10.79
N ILE A 1085 71.51 -5.02 11.07
CA ILE A 1085 71.25 -6.20 10.22
C ILE A 1085 69.76 -6.54 10.18
N THR A 1086 69.09 -6.55 11.34
CA THR A 1086 67.68 -6.92 11.46
C THR A 1086 66.77 -5.89 10.76
N LEU A 1087 67.04 -4.59 10.88
CA LEU A 1087 66.26 -3.55 10.16
C LEU A 1087 66.45 -3.65 8.64
N ARG A 1088 67.65 -3.99 8.17
CA ARG A 1088 67.88 -4.29 6.74
C ARG A 1088 67.11 -5.53 6.30
N ALA A 1089 67.10 -6.58 7.11
CA ALA A 1089 66.37 -7.80 6.82
C ALA A 1089 64.86 -7.56 6.79
N GLN A 1090 64.32 -6.79 7.74
CA GLN A 1090 62.92 -6.36 7.76
C GLN A 1090 62.53 -5.76 6.42
N LYS A 1091 63.25 -4.71 5.98
CA LYS A 1091 62.98 -4.04 4.71
C LYS A 1091 62.96 -5.01 3.53
N LEU A 1092 63.97 -5.88 3.43
CA LEU A 1092 64.08 -6.85 2.34
C LEU A 1092 62.97 -7.90 2.35
N LEU A 1093 62.51 -8.31 3.53
CA LEU A 1093 61.43 -9.29 3.69
C LEU A 1093 60.06 -8.68 3.37
N GLU A 1094 59.82 -7.44 3.78
CA GLU A 1094 58.63 -6.65 3.41
C GLU A 1094 58.58 -6.40 1.90
N GLU A 1095 59.73 -6.06 1.29
CA GLU A 1095 59.88 -5.97 -0.17
C GLU A 1095 59.59 -7.30 -0.88
N ALA A 1096 59.88 -8.43 -0.24
CA ALA A 1096 59.60 -9.78 -0.74
C ALA A 1096 58.18 -10.29 -0.42
N GLY A 1097 57.32 -9.45 0.17
CA GLY A 1097 55.91 -9.74 0.41
C GLY A 1097 55.55 -10.27 1.79
N ALA A 1098 56.52 -10.37 2.72
CA ALA A 1098 56.24 -10.81 4.09
C ALA A 1098 55.67 -9.67 4.95
N THR A 1099 54.82 -10.02 5.91
CA THR A 1099 54.54 -9.17 7.07
C THR A 1099 55.63 -9.41 8.11
N VAL A 1100 56.37 -8.37 8.51
CA VAL A 1100 57.46 -8.51 9.49
C VAL A 1100 57.08 -7.91 10.83
N ILE A 1101 57.23 -8.70 11.89
CA ILE A 1101 57.02 -8.25 13.27
C ILE A 1101 58.40 -8.16 13.94
N MET A 1102 58.80 -6.95 14.28
CA MET A 1102 60.06 -6.70 14.98
C MET A 1102 59.86 -6.84 16.48
N VAL A 1103 60.68 -7.65 17.16
CA VAL A 1103 60.73 -7.67 18.64
C VAL A 1103 61.24 -6.31 19.15
N ARG A 1104 62.23 -5.73 18.49
CA ARG A 1104 62.64 -4.33 18.69
C ARG A 1104 63.13 -3.71 17.38
N SER A 1105 62.79 -2.45 17.16
CA SER A 1105 63.26 -1.62 16.04
C SER A 1105 64.18 -0.48 16.47
N THR A 1106 64.38 -0.29 17.79
CA THR A 1106 65.27 0.71 18.39
C THR A 1106 66.15 0.07 19.48
N ASP A 1107 67.05 0.84 20.09
CA ASP A 1107 67.87 0.37 21.22
C ASP A 1107 67.08 0.33 22.54
N VAL A 1108 66.16 -0.64 22.62
CA VAL A 1108 65.34 -0.92 23.80
C VAL A 1108 65.58 -2.33 24.31
N PHE A 1109 65.48 -2.52 25.62
CA PHE A 1109 65.65 -3.82 26.26
C PHE A 1109 64.31 -4.54 26.43
N TYR A 1110 64.29 -5.81 26.02
CA TYR A 1110 63.22 -6.78 26.31
C TYR A 1110 63.83 -7.99 27.01
N GLU A 1111 63.16 -8.45 28.07
CA GLU A 1111 63.51 -9.67 28.79
C GLU A 1111 63.36 -10.90 27.89
N LEU A 1112 64.18 -11.94 28.12
CA LEU A 1112 64.16 -13.16 27.30
C LEU A 1112 62.76 -13.79 27.17
N ARG A 1113 61.95 -13.69 28.24
CA ARG A 1113 60.56 -14.17 28.25
C ARG A 1113 59.65 -13.32 27.36
N GLU A 1114 59.80 -12.00 27.38
CA GLU A 1114 59.01 -11.08 26.56
C GLU A 1114 59.26 -11.31 25.07
N ARG A 1115 60.52 -11.54 24.68
CA ARG A 1115 60.89 -11.84 23.29
C ARG A 1115 60.16 -13.07 22.75
N SER A 1116 60.18 -14.17 23.50
CA SER A 1116 59.42 -15.38 23.14
C SER A 1116 57.90 -15.18 23.22
N ALA A 1117 57.41 -14.32 24.13
CA ALA A 1117 55.98 -14.03 24.26
C ALA A 1117 55.45 -13.24 23.05
N ILE A 1118 56.21 -12.27 22.53
CA ILE A 1118 55.89 -11.53 21.30
C ILE A 1118 55.73 -12.52 20.14
N ALA A 1119 56.69 -13.43 19.96
CA ALA A 1119 56.62 -14.45 18.92
C ALA A 1119 55.38 -15.33 19.07
N ASN A 1120 55.12 -15.83 20.28
CA ASN A 1120 53.99 -16.73 20.55
C ASN A 1120 52.61 -16.08 20.39
N ALA A 1121 52.49 -14.77 20.62
CA ALA A 1121 51.24 -14.04 20.49
C ALA A 1121 50.96 -13.55 19.06
N SER A 1122 51.97 -13.60 18.19
CA SER A 1122 51.92 -12.94 16.87
C SER A 1122 51.13 -13.67 15.78
N GLY A 1123 50.86 -14.96 15.95
CA GLY A 1123 50.35 -15.80 14.85
C GLY A 1123 51.33 -16.00 13.69
N ALA A 1124 52.62 -15.67 13.87
CA ALA A 1124 53.62 -15.74 12.82
C ALA A 1124 54.00 -17.16 12.39
N ASP A 1125 54.45 -17.30 11.15
CA ASP A 1125 54.90 -18.57 10.58
C ASP A 1125 56.26 -19.01 11.13
N VAL A 1126 57.17 -18.06 11.42
CA VAL A 1126 58.53 -18.34 11.92
C VAL A 1126 59.08 -17.23 12.82
N PHE A 1127 60.01 -17.60 13.69
CA PHE A 1127 60.81 -16.70 14.54
C PHE A 1127 62.30 -16.83 14.25
N VAL A 1128 63.00 -15.71 14.01
CA VAL A 1128 64.45 -15.67 13.80
C VAL A 1128 65.09 -14.67 14.76
N SER A 1129 65.94 -15.17 15.66
CA SER A 1129 66.77 -14.32 16.53
C SER A 1129 68.18 -14.19 15.95
N ILE A 1130 68.63 -12.95 15.75
CA ILE A 1130 69.87 -12.63 15.04
C ILE A 1130 70.91 -12.13 16.05
N HIS A 1131 72.07 -12.78 16.04
CA HIS A 1131 73.18 -12.58 16.97
C HIS A 1131 74.54 -12.54 16.25
N ALA A 1132 75.57 -12.09 16.96
CA ALA A 1132 76.96 -12.16 16.51
C ALA A 1132 77.86 -12.65 17.66
N ASN A 1133 78.17 -13.94 17.62
CA ASN A 1133 78.83 -14.68 18.68
C ASN A 1133 80.22 -14.14 19.10
N ALA A 1134 80.68 -14.55 20.27
CA ALA A 1134 82.06 -14.40 20.74
C ALA A 1134 82.50 -15.63 21.55
N TYR A 1135 83.79 -15.97 21.53
CA TYR A 1135 84.31 -17.12 22.27
C TYR A 1135 85.68 -16.86 22.91
N ASN A 1136 86.77 -17.02 22.17
CA ASN A 1136 88.15 -16.86 22.63
C ASN A 1136 89.07 -16.24 21.57
N GLY A 1137 88.49 -15.62 20.55
CA GLY A 1137 89.18 -15.02 19.41
C GLY A 1137 89.65 -15.99 18.31
N THR A 1138 89.50 -17.31 18.48
CA THR A 1138 89.91 -18.31 17.47
C THR A 1138 88.75 -18.90 16.66
N ALA A 1139 87.53 -18.90 17.21
CA ALA A 1139 86.34 -19.38 16.51
C ALA A 1139 85.91 -18.38 15.42
N ASN A 1140 85.51 -18.87 14.25
CA ASN A 1140 85.00 -18.05 13.16
C ASN A 1140 83.93 -18.77 12.34
N GLY A 1141 83.21 -18.02 11.53
CA GLY A 1141 82.15 -18.53 10.67
C GLY A 1141 80.74 -18.28 11.19
N THR A 1142 79.75 -18.75 10.43
CA THR A 1142 78.33 -18.66 10.77
C THR A 1142 77.87 -19.96 11.40
N GLU A 1143 77.04 -19.88 12.44
CA GLU A 1143 76.36 -21.03 13.02
C GLU A 1143 74.90 -20.71 13.33
N THR A 1144 74.05 -21.72 13.28
CA THR A 1144 72.62 -21.56 13.54
C THR A 1144 72.15 -22.62 14.52
N PHE A 1145 71.33 -22.21 15.48
CA PHE A 1145 70.80 -23.08 16.52
C PHE A 1145 69.28 -23.20 16.41
N TYR A 1146 68.77 -24.38 16.74
CA TYR A 1146 67.34 -24.66 16.90
C TYR A 1146 67.10 -25.38 18.23
N HIS A 1147 65.85 -25.49 18.66
CA HIS A 1147 65.49 -26.31 19.83
C HIS A 1147 64.44 -27.36 19.43
N THR A 1148 64.47 -28.53 20.07
CA THR A 1148 63.52 -29.61 19.78
C THR A 1148 62.24 -29.59 20.63
N ARG A 1149 62.01 -28.54 21.43
CA ARG A 1149 60.91 -28.51 22.41
C ARG A 1149 59.56 -28.27 21.72
N PHE A 1150 59.54 -27.39 20.72
CA PHE A 1150 58.39 -27.06 19.90
C PHE A 1150 58.80 -27.03 18.43
N GLU A 1151 57.92 -27.50 17.54
CA GLU A 1151 58.12 -27.49 16.08
C GLU A 1151 59.47 -28.08 15.61
N ALA A 1152 59.96 -29.12 16.29
CA ALA A 1152 61.35 -29.60 16.17
C ALA A 1152 61.83 -29.83 14.74
N ALA A 1153 61.00 -30.46 13.89
CA ALA A 1153 61.33 -30.72 12.49
C ALA A 1153 61.39 -29.43 11.66
N LEU A 1154 60.45 -28.51 11.86
CA LEU A 1154 60.37 -27.24 11.15
C LEU A 1154 61.45 -26.26 11.60
N SER A 1155 61.72 -26.17 12.91
CA SER A 1155 62.82 -25.39 13.48
C SER A 1155 64.18 -25.86 12.96
N LYS A 1156 64.38 -27.18 12.85
CA LYS A 1156 65.59 -27.75 12.24
C LYS A 1156 65.69 -27.42 10.75
N LYS A 1157 64.60 -27.53 9.97
CA LYS A 1157 64.55 -27.13 8.55
C LYS A 1157 64.91 -25.65 8.39
N LEU A 1158 64.31 -24.78 9.20
CA LEU A 1158 64.56 -23.33 9.21
C LEU A 1158 66.03 -23.02 9.50
N ALA A 1159 66.61 -23.66 10.53
CA ALA A 1159 68.00 -23.45 10.88
C ALA A 1159 68.97 -23.87 9.76
N HIS A 1160 68.70 -24.97 9.06
CA HIS A 1160 69.48 -25.36 7.88
C HIS A 1160 69.33 -24.36 6.72
N ALA A 1161 68.12 -23.93 6.42
CA ALA A 1161 67.87 -22.97 5.33
C ALA A 1161 68.57 -21.62 5.58
N LEU A 1162 68.51 -21.11 6.81
CA LEU A 1162 69.21 -19.89 7.23
C LEU A 1162 70.72 -20.06 7.16
N GLN A 1163 71.25 -21.16 7.69
CA GLN A 1163 72.68 -21.46 7.66
C GLN A 1163 73.22 -21.49 6.23
N ASP A 1164 72.62 -22.29 5.35
CA ASP A 1164 73.11 -22.51 3.99
C ASP A 1164 73.07 -21.21 3.16
N ALA A 1165 71.96 -20.48 3.24
CA ALA A 1165 71.79 -19.23 2.50
C ALA A 1165 72.72 -18.12 3.02
N THR A 1166 72.89 -18.01 4.33
CA THR A 1166 73.78 -17.01 4.93
C THR A 1166 75.24 -17.31 4.62
N ILE A 1167 75.67 -18.58 4.68
CA ILE A 1167 77.02 -18.99 4.26
C ILE A 1167 77.26 -18.67 2.79
N ALA A 1168 76.34 -19.05 1.90
CA ALA A 1168 76.45 -18.76 0.46
C ALA A 1168 76.57 -17.26 0.19
N LYS A 1169 75.86 -16.44 0.98
CA LYS A 1169 75.86 -15.00 0.81
C LYS A 1169 77.05 -14.30 1.45
N LEU A 1170 77.57 -14.78 2.58
CA LEU A 1170 78.65 -14.15 3.34
C LEU A 1170 80.04 -14.68 2.97
N GLY A 1171 80.16 -15.93 2.51
CA GLY A 1171 81.45 -16.59 2.29
C GLY A 1171 82.21 -16.83 3.59
N THR A 1172 81.50 -17.04 4.69
CA THR A 1172 82.04 -17.43 6.00
C THR A 1172 82.24 -18.93 6.09
N ASN A 1173 83.00 -19.39 7.09
CA ASN A 1173 83.14 -20.82 7.36
C ASN A 1173 81.79 -21.39 7.84
N TYR A 1174 81.37 -22.52 7.27
CA TYR A 1174 80.23 -23.28 7.78
C TYR A 1174 80.64 -23.95 9.10
N ARG A 1175 80.19 -23.43 10.24
CA ARG A 1175 80.58 -23.98 11.54
C ARG A 1175 79.67 -25.14 11.95
N ARG A 1176 78.36 -24.92 12.05
CA ARG A 1176 77.37 -25.97 12.35
C ARG A 1176 75.92 -25.47 12.28
N VAL A 1177 75.00 -26.43 12.14
CA VAL A 1177 73.62 -26.34 12.63
C VAL A 1177 73.49 -27.30 13.80
N ALA A 1178 73.07 -26.83 14.96
CA ALA A 1178 73.03 -27.64 16.18
C ALA A 1178 71.83 -27.33 17.07
N GLU A 1179 71.46 -28.28 17.93
CA GLU A 1179 70.49 -28.01 18.98
C GLU A 1179 71.12 -27.11 20.06
N GLY A 1180 70.41 -26.05 20.47
CA GLY A 1180 70.87 -25.06 21.44
C GLY A 1180 69.81 -24.74 22.49
N ASN A 1181 70.20 -24.72 23.76
CA ASN A 1181 69.30 -24.49 24.90
C ASN A 1181 69.12 -22.98 25.20
N PHE A 1182 68.80 -22.17 24.20
CA PHE A 1182 68.59 -20.73 24.35
C PHE A 1182 67.13 -20.39 24.60
N HIS A 1183 66.84 -19.52 25.57
CA HIS A 1183 65.46 -19.23 26.01
C HIS A 1183 64.54 -18.78 24.85
N VAL A 1184 65.03 -17.89 23.98
CA VAL A 1184 64.25 -17.29 22.89
C VAL A 1184 63.80 -18.29 21.82
N ILE A 1185 64.50 -19.41 21.64
CA ILE A 1185 64.07 -20.49 20.73
C ILE A 1185 63.49 -21.69 21.47
N ARG A 1186 63.82 -21.88 22.76
CA ARG A 1186 63.25 -22.95 23.59
C ARG A 1186 61.80 -22.70 23.97
N GLU A 1187 61.45 -21.47 24.32
CA GLU A 1187 60.09 -21.11 24.78
C GLU A 1187 59.19 -20.57 23.66
N THR A 1188 59.70 -20.49 22.43
CA THR A 1188 58.93 -20.10 21.25
C THR A 1188 58.24 -21.33 20.68
N LYS A 1189 56.92 -21.27 20.54
CA LYS A 1189 56.02 -22.36 20.18
C LYS A 1189 55.86 -22.54 18.67
N ILE A 1190 56.28 -21.56 17.88
CA ILE A 1190 56.34 -21.61 16.40
C ILE A 1190 57.76 -22.04 15.94
N PRO A 1191 57.96 -22.42 14.65
CA PRO A 1191 59.28 -22.76 14.16
C PRO A 1191 60.29 -21.63 14.39
N SER A 1192 61.41 -21.96 15.05
CA SER A 1192 62.33 -20.94 15.57
C SER A 1192 63.80 -21.30 15.38
N ALA A 1193 64.62 -20.28 15.08
CA ALA A 1193 66.06 -20.41 14.93
C ALA A 1193 66.81 -19.20 15.49
N LEU A 1194 68.02 -19.42 16.01
CA LEU A 1194 68.97 -18.39 16.42
C LEU A 1194 70.18 -18.43 15.47
N LEU A 1195 70.40 -17.35 14.74
CA LEU A 1195 71.44 -17.22 13.72
C LEU A 1195 72.60 -16.36 14.23
N GLU A 1196 73.79 -16.95 14.27
CA GLU A 1196 75.05 -16.26 14.54
C GLU A 1196 75.74 -15.91 13.23
N VAL A 1197 75.75 -14.62 12.86
CA VAL A 1197 76.25 -14.18 11.54
C VAL A 1197 77.78 -14.11 11.43
N GLY A 1198 78.51 -14.32 12.52
CA GLY A 1198 79.98 -14.31 12.61
C GLY A 1198 80.47 -14.12 14.03
N PHE A 1199 81.79 -14.20 14.24
CA PHE A 1199 82.43 -14.02 15.57
C PHE A 1199 83.01 -12.62 15.75
N MET A 1200 82.49 -11.85 16.72
CA MET A 1200 82.91 -10.47 16.99
C MET A 1200 84.35 -10.37 17.55
N ASP A 1201 84.83 -11.40 18.24
CA ASP A 1201 86.16 -11.45 18.85
C ASP A 1201 87.24 -12.07 17.94
N HIS A 1202 86.85 -12.67 16.81
CA HIS A 1202 87.78 -13.16 15.79
C HIS A 1202 88.12 -12.08 14.77
N THR A 1203 89.41 -11.78 14.64
CA THR A 1203 89.93 -10.67 13.81
C THR A 1203 89.38 -10.63 12.39
N GLY A 1204 89.25 -11.78 11.72
CA GLY A 1204 88.75 -11.86 10.34
C GLY A 1204 87.25 -11.65 10.19
N ASP A 1205 86.44 -12.06 11.17
CA ASP A 1205 84.98 -11.89 11.12
C ASP A 1205 84.61 -10.50 11.63
N ALA A 1206 85.28 -10.02 12.68
CA ALA A 1206 85.17 -8.66 13.18
C ALA A 1206 85.49 -7.60 12.10
N ALA A 1207 86.49 -7.84 11.25
CA ALA A 1207 86.81 -6.94 10.13
C ALA A 1207 85.68 -6.87 9.09
N LYS A 1208 84.95 -7.98 8.89
CA LYS A 1208 83.80 -8.06 7.99
C LYS A 1208 82.56 -7.40 8.60
N LEU A 1209 82.23 -7.69 9.86
CA LEU A 1209 81.06 -7.14 10.57
C LEU A 1209 81.02 -5.60 10.62
N ARG A 1210 82.20 -4.94 10.64
CA ARG A 1210 82.31 -3.47 10.53
C ARG A 1210 81.85 -2.92 9.19
N GLN A 1211 81.91 -3.70 8.13
CA GLN A 1211 81.58 -3.25 6.78
C GLN A 1211 80.06 -3.23 6.60
N SER A 1212 79.50 -2.08 6.24
CA SER A 1212 78.06 -1.95 5.94
C SER A 1212 77.61 -2.91 4.84
N SER A 1213 78.47 -3.17 3.85
CA SER A 1213 78.21 -4.14 2.78
C SER A 1213 78.10 -5.58 3.28
N TYR A 1214 78.84 -5.95 4.33
CA TYR A 1214 78.70 -7.27 4.95
C TYR A 1214 77.38 -7.38 5.71
N ARG A 1215 77.00 -6.34 6.48
CA ARG A 1215 75.71 -6.31 7.20
C ARG A 1215 74.51 -6.35 6.24
N GLN A 1216 74.61 -5.67 5.11
CA GLN A 1216 73.63 -5.78 4.02
C GLN A 1216 73.56 -7.21 3.44
N ARG A 1217 74.71 -7.84 3.19
CA ARG A 1217 74.76 -9.24 2.72
C ARG A 1217 74.23 -10.22 3.77
N SER A 1218 74.36 -9.94 5.06
CA SER A 1218 73.76 -10.76 6.12
C SER A 1218 72.23 -10.73 6.01
N ALA A 1219 71.65 -9.53 5.84
CA ALA A 1219 70.21 -9.36 5.64
C ALA A 1219 69.71 -10.07 4.37
N GLU A 1220 70.45 -9.98 3.26
CA GLU A 1220 70.14 -10.71 2.02
C GLU A 1220 70.25 -12.23 2.20
N GLY A 1221 71.18 -12.71 3.03
CA GLY A 1221 71.31 -14.13 3.40
C GLY A 1221 70.10 -14.63 4.19
N ILE A 1222 69.61 -13.82 5.14
CA ILE A 1222 68.40 -14.09 5.92
C ILE A 1222 67.16 -14.15 5.00
N LEU A 1223 66.99 -13.16 4.11
CA LEU A 1223 65.92 -13.17 3.10
C LEU A 1223 65.94 -14.47 2.30
N ASN A 1224 67.09 -14.83 1.72
CA ASN A 1224 67.23 -16.02 0.90
C ASN A 1224 66.96 -17.31 1.70
N GLY A 1225 67.39 -17.36 2.96
CA GLY A 1225 67.14 -18.49 3.85
C GLY A 1225 65.66 -18.68 4.13
N LEU A 1226 64.93 -17.59 4.36
CA LEU A 1226 63.49 -17.62 4.59
C LEU A 1226 62.71 -17.97 3.31
N VAL A 1227 63.08 -17.41 2.16
CA VAL A 1227 62.53 -17.81 0.85
C VAL A 1227 62.74 -19.30 0.59
N ASN A 1228 63.93 -19.83 0.86
CA ASN A 1228 64.22 -21.25 0.68
C ASN A 1228 63.49 -22.15 1.70
N TYR A 1229 63.14 -21.64 2.86
CA TYR A 1229 62.40 -22.40 3.86
C TYR A 1229 60.92 -22.58 3.49
N PHE A 1230 60.30 -21.53 2.97
CA PHE A 1230 58.87 -21.51 2.60
C PHE A 1230 58.58 -22.10 1.21
N ASN A 1231 59.58 -22.19 0.34
CA ASN A 1231 59.57 -22.99 -0.88
C ASN A 1231 59.89 -24.46 -0.58
#